data_AF-A0A937X4U5-F1
#
_entry.id   AF-A0A937X4U5-F1
#
_cell.length_a   1.000
_cell.length_b   1.000
_cell.length_c   1.000
_cell.angle_alpha   90.00
_cell.angle_beta   90.00
_cell.angle_gamma   90.00
#
_symmetry.space_group_name_H-M   'P 1'
#
loop_
_entity.id
_entity.type
_entity.pdbx_description
1 polymer ?
#
loop_
_entity_poly.entity_id
_entity_poly.type
_entity_poly.pdbx_seq_one_letter_code
_entity_poly.pdbx_strand_id
1 'polypeptide(L)'
;MRTSRESILGPLFRWADRCPDKLLFSFLDIDGRTAASYTYSQFIGRITDIAVHIRGNLRAAPGDRVLLAYPPGLEVICAFFACVRLGLVPVPVYPPAGHGFRTSLDRMNFIARDCGAAAVLTDRTYYWSIKVNQTRERIATFNFGRDAVSRLPWIVTTDADDGQSGDFPDVQADLLFLQYTSGSTSDPKGVMVSHRNILDNCDAVVDHLPVGVSWLPQYHDMGLIGYYIFFALKGGTTFGFSPLDFIRRPALWLETISKVRGTASSAPNFAFEYCQRPGKLPPETFEGLDLSSLRFLMTAAEPVRAGVFRDFAARFEPYGLDPRSLFAAYGLAEFTLAVANYGRRFLRIDREELARGAVKIAEPGSDAVTLVSCGRPLGSTEVKIVGGAEIPDGQVGEIWLRGASKCQGYWNRPELTRTVFEAELPGQPGTWLRTGDLGFLNGGELFICGRKKDVIIVRGQNYHPQDIELLVEADPRVRKGGVAAFGHDDDGREKVVVVAELADPKALPDSREVNSRVIRNLGLAVDAFVFIHARSIPKTSSGKIQRHLARRRFLEGKLEIVSQVAAGGALEPALSAGLCETSEPPGRRELGGFAAALAQLGLTGSEPWTLGESGLDSLGLVEFSQALQAQLAALGYGELADEADVGALQNIAISELTDLLADLAAANPLAQVRFKRALGDLRQEHRRATIEMMKRDSRLRFEPGHLPRVAGATPPGILLTGGTGFFGPFLLASLLRQTDEDILVLVRAGDDEHGKRRLVEGLADCLEGPLPAGWEGRIRPVCGDLAKVNLGLGTERWTDLAESLGTIVHNGAVVHYLFDYPRMRDANVGGTQEVVRLAMSHRPKALNHISTTFVFGWSVKETLLESDTNVDLDLLDFGYSQSKWVSERVVQDAMRRGLAARIFRPALIAPSVGGAGHNFDISIRLLAFMLNNRLGTTAQNQVSFSPADLAADNIVAISRIPESVGGTFHVTRDEYASMSDVLAIFGELTGQKFTNYPLQEFVPQVISRCGPDDLLFPLLEFFVRSIEKITAMEFKRYDNTEYRRFRDASPHGRADPPLADVVQGILRYMRRKAIVSV
;
A
#
# COMPACT_ATOMS: atom_id res chain seq x y z
N MET A 1 -8.03 9.65 -36.29
CA MET A 1 -7.11 10.26 -35.29
C MET A 1 -7.61 11.67 -34.96
N ARG A 2 -8.44 11.83 -33.92
CA ARG A 2 -8.70 13.15 -33.33
C ARG A 2 -7.50 13.50 -32.45
N THR A 3 -6.98 14.71 -32.59
CA THR A 3 -5.74 15.20 -31.95
C THR A 3 -5.79 15.23 -30.43
N SER A 4 -4.63 15.04 -29.78
CA SER A 4 -4.34 15.04 -28.32
C SER A 4 -4.81 16.27 -27.50
N ARG A 5 -5.51 17.23 -28.09
CA ARG A 5 -6.00 18.45 -27.41
C ARG A 5 -7.28 18.24 -26.60
N GLU A 6 -8.07 17.20 -26.88
CA GLU A 6 -9.36 16.96 -26.22
C GLU A 6 -9.31 15.90 -25.09
N SER A 7 -8.15 15.29 -24.85
CA SER A 7 -7.93 14.30 -23.79
C SER A 7 -7.25 14.92 -22.57
N ILE A 8 -7.51 14.34 -21.40
CA ILE A 8 -6.82 14.66 -20.14
C ILE A 8 -5.33 14.27 -20.19
N LEU A 9 -4.95 13.34 -21.07
CA LEU A 9 -3.55 12.94 -21.25
C LEU A 9 -2.71 14.08 -21.84
N GLY A 10 -3.30 14.94 -22.68
CA GLY A 10 -2.61 16.05 -23.31
C GLY A 10 -1.98 17.03 -22.31
N PRO A 11 -2.75 17.63 -21.38
CA PRO A 11 -2.18 18.45 -20.31
C PRO A 11 -1.19 17.72 -19.42
N LEU A 12 -1.46 16.45 -19.06
CA LEU A 12 -0.56 15.64 -18.23
C LEU A 12 0.82 15.47 -18.89
N PHE A 13 0.87 15.05 -20.16
CA PHE A 13 2.13 14.85 -20.88
C PHE A 13 2.89 16.17 -21.07
N ARG A 14 2.20 17.27 -21.36
CA ARG A 14 2.84 18.59 -21.44
C ARG A 14 3.54 18.98 -20.13
N TRP A 15 2.99 18.61 -18.98
CA TRP A 15 3.65 18.85 -17.69
C TRP A 15 4.81 17.91 -17.46
N ALA A 16 4.68 16.64 -17.84
CA ALA A 16 5.78 15.68 -17.76
C ALA A 16 6.98 16.09 -18.63
N ASP A 17 6.74 16.62 -19.83
CA ASP A 17 7.80 17.13 -20.70
C ASP A 17 8.48 18.39 -20.14
N ARG A 18 7.71 19.26 -19.48
CA ARG A 18 8.23 20.54 -18.94
C ARG A 18 8.92 20.40 -17.59
N CYS A 19 8.44 19.49 -16.74
CA CYS A 19 8.87 19.38 -15.34
C CYS A 19 8.97 17.90 -14.93
N PRO A 20 9.82 17.08 -15.59
CA PRO A 20 9.86 15.63 -15.39
C PRO A 20 10.18 15.21 -13.94
N ASP A 21 11.07 15.95 -13.28
CA ASP A 21 11.54 15.66 -11.92
C ASP A 21 10.67 16.29 -10.83
N LYS A 22 9.64 17.06 -11.20
CA LYS A 22 8.74 17.66 -10.23
C LYS A 22 7.87 16.57 -9.58
N LEU A 23 7.77 16.60 -8.26
CA LEU A 23 6.86 15.74 -7.50
C LEU A 23 5.41 16.00 -7.93
N LEU A 24 4.73 14.95 -8.41
CA LEU A 24 3.31 14.97 -8.75
C LEU A 24 2.49 14.44 -7.58
N PHE A 25 2.82 13.24 -7.08
CA PHE A 25 2.07 12.60 -6.01
C PHE A 25 2.98 12.08 -4.90
N SER A 26 2.53 12.22 -3.64
CA SER A 26 3.11 11.56 -2.47
C SER A 26 1.96 11.04 -1.61
N PHE A 27 2.02 9.78 -1.21
CA PHE A 27 1.05 9.15 -0.32
C PHE A 27 1.72 8.83 1.01
N LEU A 28 1.09 9.27 2.09
CA LEU A 28 1.64 9.24 3.44
C LEU A 28 1.00 8.12 4.26
N ASP A 29 1.78 7.54 5.17
CA ASP A 29 1.27 6.69 6.25
C ASP A 29 0.71 7.53 7.42
N ILE A 30 0.20 6.85 8.46
CA ILE A 30 -0.38 7.49 9.65
C ILE A 30 0.62 8.35 10.45
N ASP A 31 1.92 8.09 10.28
CA ASP A 31 3.01 8.83 10.92
C ASP A 31 3.46 10.04 10.07
N GLY A 32 2.89 10.21 8.87
CA GLY A 32 3.24 11.30 7.95
C GLY A 32 4.54 11.05 7.17
N ARG A 33 4.98 9.79 7.09
CA ARG A 33 6.11 9.37 6.26
C ARG A 33 5.62 8.98 4.88
N THR A 34 6.43 9.21 3.86
CA THR A 34 6.08 8.88 2.48
C THR A 34 6.11 7.36 2.28
N ALA A 35 4.94 6.76 2.05
CA ALA A 35 4.78 5.36 1.71
C ALA A 35 4.98 5.11 0.20
N ALA A 36 4.53 6.05 -0.65
CA ALA A 36 4.74 6.00 -2.09
C ALA A 36 4.84 7.41 -2.66
N SER A 37 5.62 7.62 -3.72
CA SER A 37 5.71 8.91 -4.39
C SER A 37 6.09 8.77 -5.85
N TYR A 38 5.60 9.69 -6.68
CA TYR A 38 5.95 9.77 -8.10
C TYR A 38 6.23 11.22 -8.49
N THR A 39 7.37 11.46 -9.15
CA THR A 39 7.53 12.61 -10.02
C THR A 39 6.66 12.46 -11.26
N TYR A 40 6.50 13.52 -12.07
CA TYR A 40 5.79 13.42 -13.34
C TYR A 40 6.37 12.33 -14.25
N SER A 41 7.70 12.28 -14.43
CA SER A 41 8.33 11.26 -15.27
C SER A 41 8.14 9.85 -14.72
N GLN A 42 8.26 9.67 -13.40
CA GLN A 42 8.05 8.37 -12.77
C GLN A 42 6.58 7.92 -12.89
N PHE A 43 5.63 8.85 -12.78
CA PHE A 43 4.21 8.57 -12.98
C PHE A 43 3.94 8.13 -14.42
N ILE A 44 4.50 8.81 -15.43
CA ILE A 44 4.38 8.40 -16.84
C ILE A 44 4.97 7.01 -17.08
N GLY A 45 6.13 6.72 -16.47
CA GLY A 45 6.71 5.37 -16.48
C GLY A 45 5.73 4.35 -15.92
N ARG A 46 5.25 4.56 -14.69
CA ARG A 46 4.36 3.61 -14.01
C ARG A 46 3.04 3.37 -14.75
N ILE A 47 2.41 4.40 -15.31
CA ILE A 47 1.17 4.20 -16.09
C ILE A 47 1.45 3.47 -17.42
N THR A 48 2.67 3.56 -17.96
CA THR A 48 3.10 2.78 -19.14
C THR A 48 3.25 1.32 -18.79
N ASP A 49 3.94 1.04 -17.70
CA ASP A 49 4.17 -0.32 -17.17
C ASP A 49 2.84 -1.04 -16.93
N ILE A 50 1.90 -0.38 -16.23
CA ILE A 50 0.57 -0.93 -15.97
C ILE A 50 -0.21 -1.13 -17.27
N ALA A 51 -0.14 -0.20 -18.23
CA ALA A 51 -0.86 -0.32 -19.49
C ALA A 51 -0.34 -1.51 -20.34
N VAL A 52 0.99 -1.73 -20.39
CA VAL A 52 1.59 -2.92 -21.02
C VAL A 52 1.08 -4.19 -20.31
N HIS A 53 1.10 -4.19 -18.98
CA HIS A 53 0.65 -5.32 -18.18
C HIS A 53 -0.84 -5.66 -18.41
N ILE A 54 -1.71 -4.65 -18.48
CA ILE A 54 -3.14 -4.84 -18.80
C ILE A 54 -3.28 -5.48 -20.19
N ARG A 55 -2.60 -4.96 -21.22
CA ARG A 55 -2.68 -5.53 -22.59
C ARG A 55 -2.20 -6.98 -22.67
N GLY A 56 -1.18 -7.33 -21.88
CA GLY A 56 -0.65 -8.70 -21.83
C GLY A 56 -1.61 -9.70 -21.18
N ASN A 57 -2.44 -9.24 -20.23
CA ASN A 57 -3.31 -10.09 -19.42
C ASN A 57 -4.80 -9.98 -19.76
N LEU A 58 -5.19 -8.97 -20.53
CA LEU A 58 -6.58 -8.69 -20.88
C LEU A 58 -6.73 -8.43 -22.39
N ARG A 59 -7.59 -9.22 -23.02
CA ARG A 59 -8.07 -8.95 -24.37
C ARG A 59 -9.29 -8.03 -24.30
N ALA A 60 -9.05 -6.73 -24.15
CA ALA A 60 -10.10 -5.70 -24.12
C ALA A 60 -9.99 -4.76 -25.33
N ALA A 61 -11.13 -4.23 -25.77
CA ALA A 61 -11.24 -3.22 -26.79
C ALA A 61 -11.44 -1.82 -26.18
N PRO A 62 -11.07 -0.74 -26.89
CA PRO A 62 -11.42 0.62 -26.48
C PRO A 62 -12.92 0.73 -26.19
N GLY A 63 -13.27 1.35 -25.06
CA GLY A 63 -14.64 1.41 -24.54
C GLY A 63 -15.01 0.30 -23.57
N ASP A 64 -14.17 -0.71 -23.37
CA ASP A 64 -14.40 -1.74 -22.35
C ASP A 64 -14.27 -1.20 -20.94
N ARG A 65 -15.21 -1.57 -20.07
CA ARG A 65 -15.29 -1.10 -18.70
C ARG A 65 -14.45 -1.98 -17.79
N VAL A 66 -13.63 -1.38 -16.95
CA VAL A 66 -12.77 -2.13 -16.03
C VAL A 66 -12.96 -1.59 -14.62
N LEU A 67 -13.30 -2.47 -13.68
CA LEU A 67 -13.46 -2.06 -12.28
C LEU A 67 -12.10 -1.76 -11.66
N LEU A 68 -12.00 -0.67 -10.92
CA LEU A 68 -10.82 -0.37 -10.09
C LEU A 68 -11.19 -0.61 -8.62
N ALA A 69 -10.74 -1.73 -8.07
CA ALA A 69 -10.98 -2.12 -6.68
C ALA A 69 -9.64 -2.14 -5.93
N TYR A 70 -9.36 -1.05 -5.21
CA TYR A 70 -8.08 -0.83 -4.55
C TYR A 70 -8.27 -0.28 -3.15
N PRO A 71 -7.38 -0.60 -2.20
CA PRO A 71 -7.21 0.19 -1.00
C PRO A 71 -6.69 1.60 -1.37
N PRO A 72 -6.81 2.59 -0.46
CA PRO A 72 -6.26 3.92 -0.70
C PRO A 72 -4.75 3.89 -0.95
N GLY A 73 -4.29 4.53 -2.04
CA GLY A 73 -2.87 4.55 -2.44
C GLY A 73 -2.66 5.16 -3.81
N LEU A 74 -1.41 5.27 -4.30
CA LEU A 74 -1.16 5.84 -5.64
C LEU A 74 -1.44 4.86 -6.78
N GLU A 75 -1.43 3.55 -6.51
CA GLU A 75 -1.57 2.54 -7.55
C GLU A 75 -2.93 2.60 -8.28
N VAL A 76 -4.02 2.92 -7.57
CA VAL A 76 -5.35 3.14 -8.19
C VAL A 76 -5.35 4.31 -9.17
N ILE A 77 -4.57 5.35 -8.89
CA ILE A 77 -4.44 6.53 -9.76
C ILE A 77 -3.61 6.15 -10.99
N CYS A 78 -2.52 5.40 -10.81
CA CYS A 78 -1.73 4.88 -11.92
C CYS A 78 -2.59 3.98 -12.82
N ALA A 79 -3.36 3.05 -12.24
CA ALA A 79 -4.27 2.17 -12.96
C ALA A 79 -5.37 2.93 -13.72
N PHE A 80 -5.93 3.99 -13.12
CA PHE A 80 -6.89 4.86 -13.80
C PHE A 80 -6.30 5.45 -15.09
N PHE A 81 -5.13 6.09 -15.02
CA PHE A 81 -4.51 6.70 -16.20
C PHE A 81 -4.01 5.66 -17.20
N ALA A 82 -3.55 4.49 -16.75
CA ALA A 82 -3.19 3.37 -17.62
C ALA A 82 -4.40 2.88 -18.44
N CYS A 83 -5.57 2.72 -17.83
CA CYS A 83 -6.81 2.40 -18.54
C CYS A 83 -7.14 3.47 -19.59
N VAL A 84 -7.03 4.75 -19.22
CA VAL A 84 -7.32 5.88 -20.13
C VAL A 84 -6.39 5.87 -21.35
N ARG A 85 -5.10 5.55 -21.18
CA ARG A 85 -4.16 5.40 -22.30
C ARG A 85 -4.55 4.29 -23.28
N LEU A 86 -5.14 3.21 -22.76
CA LEU A 86 -5.62 2.09 -23.56
C LEU A 86 -7.01 2.32 -24.17
N GLY A 87 -7.64 3.46 -23.89
CA GLY A 87 -9.02 3.74 -24.28
C GLY A 87 -10.05 2.90 -23.51
N LEU A 88 -9.66 2.27 -22.40
CA LEU A 88 -10.57 1.57 -21.50
C LEU A 88 -11.29 2.58 -20.61
N VAL A 89 -12.49 2.22 -20.17
CA VAL A 89 -13.34 3.05 -19.30
C VAL A 89 -13.18 2.56 -17.85
N PRO A 90 -12.31 3.18 -17.04
CA PRO A 90 -12.20 2.83 -15.63
C PRO A 90 -13.52 3.07 -14.89
N VAL A 91 -13.80 2.20 -13.92
CA VAL A 91 -14.98 2.28 -13.04
C VAL A 91 -14.49 2.14 -11.59
N PRO A 92 -14.15 3.26 -10.93
CA PRO A 92 -13.75 3.23 -9.52
C PRO A 92 -14.86 2.69 -8.64
N VAL A 93 -14.55 1.70 -7.80
CA VAL A 93 -15.51 1.10 -6.86
C VAL A 93 -14.97 1.13 -5.45
N TYR A 94 -15.89 1.11 -4.47
CA TYR A 94 -15.52 0.91 -3.08
C TYR A 94 -15.06 -0.55 -2.90
N PRO A 95 -13.81 -0.80 -2.49
CA PRO A 95 -13.36 -2.17 -2.20
C PRO A 95 -14.13 -2.74 -1.00
N PRO A 96 -14.78 -3.91 -1.12
CA PRO A 96 -15.27 -4.65 0.04
C PRO A 96 -14.21 -4.82 1.15
N ALA A 97 -14.43 -4.20 2.32
CA ALA A 97 -13.52 -4.29 3.46
C ALA A 97 -14.28 -4.35 4.80
N GLY A 98 -13.77 -5.16 5.74
CA GLY A 98 -14.18 -5.18 7.16
C GLY A 98 -15.68 -5.36 7.42
N HIS A 99 -16.20 -4.68 8.44
CA HIS A 99 -17.63 -4.68 8.76
C HIS A 99 -18.46 -4.15 7.58
N GLY A 100 -19.44 -4.95 7.12
CA GLY A 100 -20.24 -4.61 5.94
C GLY A 100 -19.63 -5.06 4.60
N PHE A 101 -18.62 -5.93 4.63
CA PHE A 101 -18.03 -6.60 3.46
C PHE A 101 -19.09 -7.11 2.48
N ARG A 102 -20.07 -7.90 2.96
CA ARG A 102 -21.13 -8.47 2.11
C ARG A 102 -21.93 -7.42 1.35
N THR A 103 -22.34 -6.35 2.02
CA THR A 103 -23.09 -5.24 1.39
C THR A 103 -22.24 -4.53 0.33
N SER A 104 -20.95 -4.36 0.59
CA SER A 104 -20.01 -3.75 -0.35
C SER A 104 -19.75 -4.65 -1.54
N LEU A 105 -19.65 -5.97 -1.33
CA LEU A 105 -19.46 -6.97 -2.38
C LEU A 105 -20.70 -7.10 -3.26
N ASP A 106 -21.90 -7.10 -2.68
CA ASP A 106 -23.17 -7.10 -3.43
C ASP A 106 -23.28 -5.84 -4.31
N ARG A 107 -22.85 -4.68 -3.80
CA ARG A 107 -22.79 -3.43 -4.58
C ARG A 107 -21.77 -3.53 -5.72
N MET A 108 -20.58 -4.06 -5.47
CA MET A 108 -19.56 -4.28 -6.50
C MET A 108 -20.07 -5.25 -7.59
N ASN A 109 -20.73 -6.34 -7.19
CA ASN A 109 -21.38 -7.30 -8.09
C ASN A 109 -22.52 -6.68 -8.92
N PHE A 110 -23.29 -5.76 -8.34
CA PHE A 110 -24.26 -4.99 -9.09
C PHE A 110 -23.57 -4.13 -10.16
N ILE A 111 -22.57 -3.33 -9.77
CA ILE A 111 -21.83 -2.43 -10.66
C ILE A 111 -21.19 -3.21 -11.81
N ALA A 112 -20.53 -4.34 -11.51
CA ALA A 112 -19.90 -5.22 -12.49
C ALA A 112 -20.88 -5.66 -13.58
N ARG A 113 -22.12 -6.01 -13.21
CA ARG A 113 -23.16 -6.44 -14.15
C ARG A 113 -23.74 -5.27 -14.93
N ASP A 114 -24.06 -4.18 -14.26
CA ASP A 114 -24.70 -3.01 -14.85
C ASP A 114 -23.82 -2.33 -15.91
N CYS A 115 -22.51 -2.21 -15.64
CA CYS A 115 -21.54 -1.72 -16.62
C CYS A 115 -21.01 -2.78 -17.58
N GLY A 116 -21.28 -4.07 -17.33
CA GLY A 116 -20.71 -5.18 -18.10
C GLY A 116 -19.19 -5.17 -18.08
N ALA A 117 -18.59 -5.16 -16.89
CA ALA A 117 -17.14 -5.07 -16.72
C ALA A 117 -16.40 -6.23 -17.41
N ALA A 118 -15.27 -5.92 -18.05
CA ALA A 118 -14.40 -6.89 -18.72
C ALA A 118 -13.36 -7.51 -17.75
N ALA A 119 -12.96 -6.77 -16.72
CA ALA A 119 -11.98 -7.20 -15.72
C ALA A 119 -12.10 -6.38 -14.42
N VAL A 120 -11.35 -6.80 -13.41
CA VAL A 120 -11.08 -6.06 -12.17
C VAL A 120 -9.58 -5.79 -12.09
N LEU A 121 -9.18 -4.54 -11.90
CA LEU A 121 -7.82 -4.18 -11.52
C LEU A 121 -7.76 -3.96 -10.01
N THR A 122 -6.65 -4.39 -9.41
CA THR A 122 -6.35 -4.29 -7.98
C THR A 122 -4.84 -4.25 -7.74
N ASP A 123 -4.42 -4.02 -6.50
CA ASP A 123 -3.08 -4.37 -6.03
C ASP A 123 -3.03 -5.78 -5.41
N ARG A 124 -1.82 -6.22 -5.07
CA ARG A 124 -1.55 -7.54 -4.52
C ARG A 124 -2.20 -7.74 -3.15
N THR A 125 -2.05 -6.76 -2.26
CA THR A 125 -2.55 -6.82 -0.89
C THR A 125 -4.07 -7.05 -0.86
N TYR A 126 -4.81 -6.31 -1.67
CA TYR A 126 -6.26 -6.43 -1.74
C TYR A 126 -6.75 -7.62 -2.58
N TYR A 127 -5.97 -8.05 -3.59
CA TYR A 127 -6.29 -9.28 -4.32
C TYR A 127 -6.36 -10.50 -3.38
N TRP A 128 -5.48 -10.57 -2.38
CA TRP A 128 -5.48 -11.68 -1.44
C TRP A 128 -6.63 -11.60 -0.46
N SER A 129 -6.91 -10.41 0.05
CA SER A 129 -8.00 -10.21 1.00
C SER A 129 -9.33 -10.70 0.43
N ILE A 130 -9.60 -10.38 -0.84
CA ILE A 130 -10.84 -10.83 -1.49
C ILE A 130 -10.87 -12.36 -1.71
N LYS A 131 -9.74 -13.01 -2.03
CA LYS A 131 -9.68 -14.47 -2.27
C LYS A 131 -9.95 -15.26 -1.00
N VAL A 132 -9.35 -14.85 0.11
CA VAL A 132 -9.57 -15.47 1.42
C VAL A 132 -11.03 -15.32 1.85
N ASN A 133 -11.59 -14.11 1.73
CA ASN A 133 -12.98 -13.85 2.10
C ASN A 133 -14.00 -14.56 1.18
N GLN A 134 -13.71 -14.72 -0.12
CA GLN A 134 -14.56 -15.51 -1.02
C GLN A 134 -14.57 -17.01 -0.66
N THR A 135 -13.44 -17.56 -0.21
CA THR A 135 -13.38 -18.95 0.27
C THR A 135 -14.23 -19.15 1.53
N ARG A 136 -14.28 -18.15 2.42
CA ARG A 136 -15.14 -18.12 3.62
C ARG A 136 -16.63 -18.21 3.26
N GLU A 137 -17.08 -17.41 2.29
CA GLU A 137 -18.50 -17.37 1.89
C GLU A 137 -18.94 -18.56 1.03
N ARG A 138 -18.08 -19.04 0.12
CA ARG A 138 -18.34 -20.22 -0.73
C ARG A 138 -18.66 -21.48 0.09
N ILE A 139 -17.98 -21.65 1.22
CA ILE A 139 -18.14 -22.81 2.11
C ILE A 139 -19.31 -22.59 3.09
N ALA A 140 -19.69 -21.36 3.39
CA ALA A 140 -20.79 -21.07 4.31
C ALA A 140 -22.19 -21.18 3.67
N THR A 141 -22.32 -21.07 2.34
CA THR A 141 -23.63 -20.93 1.69
C THR A 141 -24.04 -22.01 0.69
N PHE A 142 -23.18 -22.99 0.35
CA PHE A 142 -23.46 -24.03 -0.68
C PHE A 142 -24.09 -23.49 -2.00
N ASN A 143 -24.03 -22.19 -2.25
CA ASN A 143 -24.66 -21.54 -3.41
C ASN A 143 -23.59 -21.28 -4.46
N PHE A 144 -23.39 -22.29 -5.30
CA PHE A 144 -22.56 -22.19 -6.49
C PHE A 144 -23.11 -21.12 -7.45
N GLY A 145 -22.30 -20.10 -7.76
CA GLY A 145 -22.24 -19.57 -9.12
C GLY A 145 -23.05 -18.31 -9.50
N ARG A 146 -23.28 -17.31 -8.64
CA ARG A 146 -23.98 -16.06 -9.06
C ARG A 146 -23.22 -14.72 -8.93
N ASP A 147 -21.96 -14.72 -8.51
CA ASP A 147 -21.22 -13.45 -8.37
C ASP A 147 -20.46 -13.13 -9.65
N ALA A 148 -20.89 -12.06 -10.35
CA ALA A 148 -20.31 -11.63 -11.62
C ALA A 148 -18.81 -11.30 -11.48
N VAL A 149 -18.43 -10.65 -10.37
CA VAL A 149 -17.04 -10.26 -10.07
C VAL A 149 -16.11 -11.47 -9.96
N SER A 150 -16.60 -12.60 -9.43
CA SER A 150 -15.81 -13.82 -9.25
C SER A 150 -15.47 -14.52 -10.56
N ARG A 151 -16.14 -14.16 -11.67
CA ARG A 151 -15.88 -14.70 -13.01
C ARG A 151 -15.01 -13.80 -13.87
N LEU A 152 -14.78 -12.56 -13.45
CA LEU A 152 -13.95 -11.62 -14.19
C LEU A 152 -12.46 -11.97 -14.03
N PRO A 153 -11.61 -11.72 -15.04
CA PRO A 153 -10.18 -11.65 -14.85
C PRO A 153 -9.82 -10.59 -13.81
N TRP A 154 -9.03 -10.99 -12.81
CA TRP A 154 -8.44 -10.09 -11.82
C TRP A 154 -6.99 -9.84 -12.21
N ILE A 155 -6.63 -8.57 -12.38
CA ILE A 155 -5.30 -8.16 -12.83
C ILE A 155 -4.67 -7.36 -11.72
N VAL A 156 -3.54 -7.87 -11.22
CA VAL A 156 -2.81 -7.29 -10.10
C VAL A 156 -1.77 -6.31 -10.64
N THR A 157 -2.10 -5.03 -10.61
CA THR A 157 -1.28 -3.97 -11.25
C THR A 157 0.10 -3.78 -10.62
N THR A 158 0.27 -4.12 -9.34
CA THR A 158 1.58 -4.15 -8.68
C THR A 158 2.54 -5.20 -9.27
N ASP A 159 2.04 -6.12 -10.11
CA ASP A 159 2.86 -7.11 -10.82
C ASP A 159 3.39 -6.61 -12.17
N ALA A 160 3.00 -5.40 -12.57
CA ALA A 160 3.52 -4.76 -13.77
C ALA A 160 5.03 -4.55 -13.63
N ASP A 161 5.78 -4.91 -14.67
CA ASP A 161 7.22 -4.71 -14.70
C ASP A 161 7.55 -3.23 -14.86
N ASP A 162 8.58 -2.78 -14.16
CA ASP A 162 9.02 -1.39 -14.28
C ASP A 162 9.89 -1.19 -15.53
N GLY A 163 9.74 -0.01 -16.16
CA GLY A 163 10.61 0.43 -17.26
C GLY A 163 10.25 -0.16 -18.62
N GLN A 164 8.99 -0.57 -18.82
CA GLN A 164 8.50 -1.06 -20.10
C GLN A 164 8.42 0.06 -21.14
N SER A 165 8.74 -0.26 -22.39
CA SER A 165 8.47 0.62 -23.51
C SER A 165 7.02 0.45 -23.98
N GLY A 166 6.28 1.55 -24.05
CA GLY A 166 4.90 1.55 -24.52
C GLY A 166 4.82 1.65 -26.03
N ASP A 167 4.98 0.53 -26.75
CA ASP A 167 4.69 0.47 -28.19
C ASP A 167 3.17 0.27 -28.42
N PHE A 168 2.40 1.29 -28.04
CA PHE A 168 0.98 1.40 -28.38
C PHE A 168 0.58 2.87 -28.54
N PRO A 169 -0.27 3.18 -29.54
CA PRO A 169 -0.85 4.49 -29.63
C PRO A 169 -1.79 4.71 -28.45
N ASP A 170 -1.78 5.91 -27.87
CA ASP A 170 -2.83 6.28 -26.93
C ASP A 170 -4.18 6.28 -27.66
N VAL A 171 -5.12 5.48 -27.17
CA VAL A 171 -6.47 5.37 -27.74
C VAL A 171 -7.42 6.19 -26.88
N GLN A 172 -8.12 7.13 -27.50
CA GLN A 172 -9.12 7.94 -26.81
C GLN A 172 -10.52 7.37 -27.03
N ALA A 173 -11.18 6.97 -25.95
CA ALA A 173 -12.62 6.76 -25.92
C ALA A 173 -13.35 8.10 -25.68
N ASP A 174 -14.58 8.24 -26.18
CA ASP A 174 -15.38 9.45 -25.94
C ASP A 174 -15.78 9.58 -24.45
N LEU A 175 -16.00 8.44 -23.79
CA LEU A 175 -16.26 8.34 -22.36
C LEU A 175 -14.93 8.17 -21.61
N LEU A 176 -14.65 9.02 -20.62
CA LEU A 176 -13.45 8.90 -19.80
C LEU A 176 -13.61 7.83 -18.72
N PHE A 177 -14.69 7.89 -17.94
CA PHE A 177 -14.93 6.94 -16.86
C PHE A 177 -16.40 6.92 -16.42
N LEU A 178 -16.79 5.88 -15.67
CA LEU A 178 -18.10 5.80 -15.02
C LEU A 178 -17.97 6.06 -13.52
N GLN A 179 -18.65 7.10 -13.03
CA GLN A 179 -18.77 7.37 -11.60
C GLN A 179 -20.09 6.82 -11.09
N TYR A 180 -20.06 5.70 -10.37
CA TYR A 180 -21.28 5.18 -9.75
C TYR A 180 -21.68 6.02 -8.53
N THR A 181 -22.93 6.50 -8.54
CA THR A 181 -23.52 7.20 -7.40
C THR A 181 -24.44 6.25 -6.63
N SER A 182 -24.45 6.39 -5.31
CA SER A 182 -25.25 5.57 -4.40
C SER A 182 -26.69 6.09 -4.26
N GLY A 183 -27.27 6.59 -5.37
CA GLY A 183 -28.48 7.41 -5.46
C GLY A 183 -29.51 7.19 -4.33
N SER A 184 -30.08 8.29 -3.82
CA SER A 184 -30.97 8.28 -2.65
C SER A 184 -32.26 7.46 -2.79
N THR A 185 -32.53 6.84 -3.94
CA THR A 185 -33.84 6.23 -4.25
C THR A 185 -33.83 4.88 -4.98
N SER A 186 -32.69 4.28 -5.35
CA SER A 186 -32.67 3.01 -6.10
C SER A 186 -31.25 2.40 -6.16
N ASP A 187 -31.10 1.28 -6.88
CA ASP A 187 -29.81 0.69 -7.25
C ASP A 187 -28.79 1.74 -7.76
N PRO A 188 -27.47 1.52 -7.54
CA PRO A 188 -26.41 2.43 -8.00
C PRO A 188 -26.54 2.82 -9.47
N LYS A 189 -26.20 4.07 -9.82
CA LYS A 189 -26.30 4.59 -11.19
C LYS A 189 -24.93 5.05 -11.67
N GLY A 190 -24.47 4.56 -12.82
CA GLY A 190 -23.21 5.00 -13.43
C GLY A 190 -23.40 6.33 -14.14
N VAL A 191 -22.78 7.41 -13.65
CA VAL A 191 -22.73 8.69 -14.35
C VAL A 191 -21.65 8.64 -15.42
N MET A 192 -22.01 9.03 -16.65
CA MET A 192 -21.11 9.04 -17.81
C MET A 192 -20.29 10.33 -17.87
N VAL A 193 -19.03 10.28 -17.44
CA VAL A 193 -18.13 11.45 -17.40
C VAL A 193 -17.16 11.42 -18.59
N SER A 194 -17.14 12.48 -19.38
CA SER A 194 -16.25 12.61 -20.55
C SER A 194 -14.94 13.33 -20.23
N HIS A 195 -13.96 13.23 -21.12
CA HIS A 195 -12.74 14.02 -21.05
C HIS A 195 -13.02 15.53 -21.04
N ARG A 196 -13.95 15.99 -21.88
CA ARG A 196 -14.30 17.41 -22.00
C ARG A 196 -14.89 17.95 -20.71
N ASN A 197 -15.76 17.17 -20.07
CA ASN A 197 -16.34 17.54 -18.77
C ASN A 197 -15.26 17.84 -17.72
N ILE A 198 -14.23 16.99 -17.63
CA ILE A 198 -13.11 17.18 -16.72
C ILE A 198 -12.30 18.43 -17.06
N LEU A 199 -11.96 18.63 -18.34
CA LEU A 199 -11.17 19.78 -18.78
C LEU A 199 -11.89 21.10 -18.46
N ASP A 200 -13.19 21.19 -18.79
CA ASP A 200 -13.98 22.40 -18.55
C ASP A 200 -14.17 22.68 -17.05
N ASN A 201 -14.46 21.65 -16.24
CA ASN A 201 -14.63 21.84 -14.80
C ASN A 201 -13.29 22.16 -14.11
N CYS A 202 -12.18 21.56 -14.55
CA CYS A 202 -10.83 21.83 -14.05
C CYS A 202 -10.44 23.30 -14.25
N ASP A 203 -10.68 23.85 -15.45
CA ASP A 203 -10.39 25.24 -15.77
C ASP A 203 -11.22 26.24 -14.95
N ALA A 204 -12.45 25.86 -14.59
CA ALA A 204 -13.33 26.68 -13.77
C ALA A 204 -13.01 26.62 -12.25
N VAL A 205 -12.39 25.53 -11.78
CA VAL A 205 -12.15 25.27 -10.35
C VAL A 205 -10.73 25.63 -9.92
N VAL A 206 -9.72 25.29 -10.71
CA VAL A 206 -8.30 25.43 -10.34
C VAL A 206 -7.68 26.62 -11.06
N ASP A 207 -7.51 27.71 -10.32
CA ASP A 207 -7.07 29.03 -10.78
C ASP A 207 -5.59 29.35 -10.47
N HIS A 208 -4.88 28.44 -9.80
CA HIS A 208 -3.47 28.59 -9.43
C HIS A 208 -2.72 27.27 -9.59
N LEU A 209 -1.38 27.30 -9.44
CA LEU A 209 -0.55 26.10 -9.38
C LEU A 209 -0.71 25.45 -8.00
N PRO A 210 -1.40 24.30 -7.87
CA PRO A 210 -1.92 23.90 -6.58
C PRO A 210 -1.01 22.87 -5.87
N VAL A 211 -0.91 22.97 -4.54
CA VAL A 211 -0.32 21.96 -3.65
C VAL A 211 -1.41 21.44 -2.74
N GLY A 212 -1.84 20.21 -2.98
CA GLY A 212 -3.05 19.63 -2.43
C GLY A 212 -2.74 18.71 -1.27
N VAL A 213 -3.54 18.77 -0.21
CA VAL A 213 -3.52 17.78 0.87
C VAL A 213 -4.90 17.14 0.95
N SER A 214 -5.00 15.83 0.75
CA SER A 214 -6.29 15.14 0.68
C SER A 214 -6.27 13.74 1.27
N TRP A 215 -7.18 13.50 2.20
CA TRP A 215 -7.50 12.16 2.70
C TRP A 215 -8.78 11.60 2.10
N LEU A 216 -9.39 12.33 1.16
CA LEU A 216 -10.67 11.96 0.59
C LEU A 216 -10.55 10.69 -0.24
N PRO A 217 -11.58 9.83 -0.23
CA PRO A 217 -11.49 8.57 -0.96
C PRO A 217 -11.31 8.75 -2.47
N GLN A 218 -10.40 7.98 -3.05
CA GLN A 218 -10.01 8.05 -4.48
C GLN A 218 -11.01 7.39 -5.44
N TYR A 219 -12.11 6.84 -4.94
CA TYR A 219 -13.25 6.34 -5.73
C TYR A 219 -14.44 7.32 -5.74
N HIS A 220 -14.31 8.46 -5.04
CA HIS A 220 -15.29 9.55 -5.05
C HIS A 220 -14.78 10.72 -5.88
N ASP A 221 -15.71 11.46 -6.48
CA ASP A 221 -15.45 12.65 -7.31
C ASP A 221 -14.53 13.68 -6.63
N MET A 222 -14.82 14.09 -5.39
CA MET A 222 -14.05 15.12 -4.69
C MET A 222 -12.59 14.71 -4.44
N GLY A 223 -12.34 13.42 -4.20
CA GLY A 223 -10.98 12.89 -4.06
C GLY A 223 -10.32 12.72 -5.43
N LEU A 224 -10.88 11.84 -6.26
CA LEU A 224 -10.32 11.46 -7.56
C LEU A 224 -10.18 12.64 -8.52
N ILE A 225 -11.28 13.32 -8.81
CA ILE A 225 -11.31 14.43 -9.77
C ILE A 225 -10.59 15.64 -9.17
N GLY A 226 -11.00 16.03 -7.95
CA GLY A 226 -10.59 17.27 -7.32
C GLY A 226 -9.10 17.34 -6.99
N TYR A 227 -8.49 16.23 -6.53
CA TYR A 227 -7.11 16.25 -6.03
C TYR A 227 -6.12 15.42 -6.84
N TYR A 228 -6.54 14.41 -7.59
CA TYR A 228 -5.61 13.62 -8.39
C TYR A 228 -5.64 14.02 -9.87
N ILE A 229 -6.83 14.10 -10.47
CA ILE A 229 -6.96 14.46 -11.88
C ILE A 229 -6.66 15.95 -12.09
N PHE A 230 -7.42 16.86 -11.47
CA PHE A 230 -7.25 18.30 -11.73
C PHE A 230 -5.83 18.81 -11.46
N PHE A 231 -5.20 18.33 -10.39
CA PHE A 231 -3.85 18.74 -10.01
C PHE A 231 -2.82 18.26 -11.03
N ALA A 232 -2.92 17.01 -11.49
CA ALA A 232 -2.07 16.49 -12.56
C ALA A 232 -2.15 17.33 -13.83
N LEU A 233 -3.35 17.80 -14.20
CA LEU A 233 -3.59 18.64 -15.39
C LEU A 233 -3.06 20.08 -15.24
N LYS A 234 -2.93 20.58 -14.01
CA LYS A 234 -2.52 21.96 -13.69
C LYS A 234 -1.07 22.10 -13.26
N GLY A 235 -0.28 21.02 -13.31
CA GLY A 235 1.11 21.05 -12.90
C GLY A 235 1.29 20.95 -11.38
N GLY A 236 0.25 20.56 -10.65
CA GLY A 236 0.21 20.56 -9.19
C GLY A 236 0.93 19.40 -8.53
N THR A 237 0.87 19.37 -7.21
CA THR A 237 1.39 18.29 -6.37
C THR A 237 0.33 17.88 -5.36
N THR A 238 0.11 16.57 -5.15
CA THR A 238 -0.87 16.07 -4.17
C THR A 238 -0.20 15.20 -3.12
N PHE A 239 -0.43 15.56 -1.85
CA PHE A 239 -0.10 14.79 -0.67
C PHE A 239 -1.37 14.08 -0.17
N GLY A 240 -1.44 12.78 -0.42
CA GLY A 240 -2.55 11.90 -0.06
C GLY A 240 -2.29 11.10 1.21
N PHE A 241 -3.33 10.68 1.92
CA PHE A 241 -3.29 9.61 2.93
C PHE A 241 -4.68 8.97 3.07
N SER A 242 -4.81 7.86 3.81
CA SER A 242 -6.10 7.14 3.82
C SER A 242 -7.17 7.88 4.64
N PRO A 243 -8.47 7.75 4.28
CA PRO A 243 -9.56 8.25 5.11
C PRO A 243 -9.55 7.64 6.53
N LEU A 244 -9.08 6.40 6.68
CA LEU A 244 -8.98 5.74 7.98
C LEU A 244 -7.90 6.38 8.85
N ASP A 245 -6.78 6.80 8.25
CA ASP A 245 -5.71 7.50 8.96
C ASP A 245 -6.18 8.87 9.44
N PHE A 246 -6.97 9.61 8.65
CA PHE A 246 -7.63 10.84 9.12
C PHE A 246 -8.53 10.57 10.34
N ILE A 247 -9.36 9.52 10.29
CA ILE A 247 -10.24 9.18 11.41
C ILE A 247 -9.43 8.80 12.66
N ARG A 248 -8.33 8.06 12.50
CA ARG A 248 -7.45 7.65 13.60
C ARG A 248 -6.67 8.83 14.18
N ARG A 249 -6.07 9.66 13.33
CA ARG A 249 -5.21 10.79 13.67
C ARG A 249 -5.53 12.02 12.80
N PRO A 250 -6.56 12.82 13.14
CA PRO A 250 -6.93 13.99 12.34
C PRO A 250 -5.85 15.09 12.34
N ALA A 251 -4.93 15.09 13.32
CA ALA A 251 -3.78 15.99 13.38
C ALA A 251 -2.88 15.90 12.13
N LEU A 252 -2.73 14.70 11.56
CA LEU A 252 -1.94 14.46 10.34
C LEU A 252 -2.37 15.39 9.20
N TRP A 253 -3.66 15.72 9.08
CA TRP A 253 -4.17 16.60 8.05
C TRP A 253 -3.60 18.02 8.13
N LEU A 254 -3.63 18.60 9.33
CA LEU A 254 -3.18 19.97 9.59
C LEU A 254 -1.65 20.06 9.59
N GLU A 255 -0.99 19.08 10.19
CA GLU A 255 0.47 18.94 10.19
C GLU A 255 1.01 18.85 8.76
N THR A 256 0.37 18.05 7.90
CA THR A 256 0.77 17.90 6.50
C THR A 256 0.60 19.21 5.74
N ILE A 257 -0.54 19.91 5.91
CA ILE A 257 -0.77 21.23 5.30
C ILE A 257 0.37 22.19 5.67
N SER A 258 0.71 22.29 6.95
CA SER A 258 1.80 23.15 7.43
C SER A 258 3.15 22.75 6.82
N LYS A 259 3.53 21.46 6.97
CA LYS A 259 4.82 20.93 6.55
C LYS A 259 5.11 21.13 5.05
N VAL A 260 4.10 20.91 4.20
CA VAL A 260 4.27 21.01 2.74
C VAL A 260 3.82 22.36 2.18
N ARG A 261 3.42 23.30 3.05
CA ARG A 261 2.79 24.58 2.69
C ARG A 261 1.64 24.38 1.69
N GLY A 262 0.74 23.46 2.02
CA GLY A 262 -0.42 23.12 1.19
C GLY A 262 -1.28 24.35 0.88
N THR A 263 -1.66 24.51 -0.38
CA THR A 263 -2.48 25.63 -0.86
C THR A 263 -3.96 25.27 -0.99
N ALA A 264 -4.27 23.96 -1.10
CA ALA A 264 -5.62 23.48 -1.33
C ALA A 264 -5.94 22.23 -0.50
N SER A 265 -7.10 22.23 0.16
CA SER A 265 -7.68 21.06 0.81
C SER A 265 -9.20 21.14 0.87
N SER A 266 -9.86 20.00 1.01
CA SER A 266 -11.32 19.92 1.09
C SER A 266 -11.72 18.83 2.06
N ALA A 267 -12.85 19.05 2.73
CA ALA A 267 -13.44 18.05 3.59
C ALA A 267 -14.96 18.20 3.65
N PRO A 268 -15.72 17.15 3.98
CA PRO A 268 -17.12 17.31 4.37
C PRO A 268 -17.23 18.00 5.74
N ASN A 269 -18.40 18.56 6.05
CA ASN A 269 -18.68 19.27 7.29
C ASN A 269 -18.30 18.46 8.55
N PHE A 270 -18.52 17.14 8.56
CA PHE A 270 -18.20 16.27 9.70
C PHE A 270 -16.72 16.33 10.10
N ALA A 271 -15.80 16.52 9.14
CA ALA A 271 -14.37 16.51 9.40
C ALA A 271 -13.92 17.75 10.18
N PHE A 272 -14.50 18.91 9.82
CA PHE A 272 -14.30 20.15 10.56
C PHE A 272 -14.84 20.03 11.99
N GLU A 273 -16.01 19.42 12.18
CA GLU A 273 -16.55 19.13 13.51
C GLU A 273 -15.65 18.15 14.27
N TYR A 274 -15.14 17.12 13.60
CA TYR A 274 -14.30 16.08 14.20
C TYR A 274 -13.00 16.65 14.76
N CYS A 275 -12.33 17.54 14.01
CA CYS A 275 -11.14 18.27 14.46
C CYS A 275 -11.43 19.17 15.68
N GLN A 276 -12.68 19.58 15.87
CA GLN A 276 -13.07 20.44 16.99
C GLN A 276 -13.34 19.68 18.29
N ARG A 277 -13.54 18.35 18.23
CA ARG A 277 -13.90 17.55 19.42
C ARG A 277 -12.75 17.50 20.44
N PRO A 278 -13.06 17.53 21.75
CA PRO A 278 -12.05 17.40 22.79
C PRO A 278 -11.20 16.14 22.63
N GLY A 279 -9.89 16.26 22.79
CA GLY A 279 -8.92 15.15 22.70
C GLY A 279 -8.64 14.62 21.29
N LYS A 280 -9.23 15.19 20.22
CA LYS A 280 -8.93 14.76 18.84
C LYS A 280 -7.68 15.39 18.24
N LEU A 281 -7.36 16.60 18.66
CA LEU A 281 -6.10 17.27 18.34
C LEU A 281 -5.31 17.42 19.65
N PRO A 282 -4.21 16.66 19.82
CA PRO A 282 -3.31 16.84 20.95
C PRO A 282 -2.74 18.27 21.01
N PRO A 283 -2.38 18.80 22.19
CA PRO A 283 -1.78 20.13 22.32
C PRO A 283 -0.54 20.35 21.44
N GLU A 284 0.25 19.30 21.26
CA GLU A 284 1.50 19.30 20.48
C GLU A 284 1.23 19.58 18.99
N THR A 285 0.04 19.26 18.48
CA THR A 285 -0.35 19.57 17.08
C THR A 285 -0.35 21.07 16.80
N PHE A 286 -0.55 21.91 17.82
CA PHE A 286 -0.59 23.35 17.67
C PHE A 286 0.81 24.00 17.73
N GLU A 287 1.83 23.26 18.17
CA GLU A 287 3.20 23.75 18.22
C GLU A 287 3.78 23.87 16.81
N GLY A 288 4.05 25.10 16.38
CA GLY A 288 4.60 25.38 15.04
C GLY A 288 3.63 25.17 13.88
N LEU A 289 2.32 25.08 14.15
CA LEU A 289 1.29 24.97 13.11
C LEU A 289 1.18 26.29 12.31
N ASP A 290 1.35 26.22 10.99
CA ASP A 290 1.19 27.34 10.06
C ASP A 290 0.23 26.95 8.92
N LEU A 291 -0.93 27.60 8.85
CA LEU A 291 -1.96 27.41 7.84
C LEU A 291 -2.03 28.56 6.83
N SER A 292 -1.08 29.50 6.86
CA SER A 292 -1.05 30.71 6.01
C SER A 292 -0.91 30.43 4.52
N SER A 293 -0.48 29.23 4.14
CA SER A 293 -0.36 28.82 2.74
C SER A 293 -1.70 28.50 2.09
N LEU A 294 -2.74 28.20 2.88
CA LEU A 294 -4.05 27.81 2.35
C LEU A 294 -4.70 28.95 1.58
N ARG A 295 -5.04 28.68 0.33
CA ARG A 295 -5.84 29.55 -0.55
C ARG A 295 -7.24 28.98 -0.74
N PHE A 296 -7.35 27.65 -0.68
CA PHE A 296 -8.56 26.91 -0.97
C PHE A 296 -8.80 25.88 0.13
N LEU A 297 -9.70 26.16 1.06
CA LEU A 297 -10.19 25.21 2.06
C LEU A 297 -11.70 25.07 1.92
N MET A 298 -12.14 24.01 1.24
CA MET A 298 -13.54 23.84 0.87
C MET A 298 -14.27 22.91 1.83
N THR A 299 -15.47 23.32 2.27
CA THR A 299 -16.48 22.41 2.83
C THR A 299 -17.60 22.14 1.85
N ALA A 300 -17.90 20.87 1.59
CA ALA A 300 -18.91 20.49 0.62
C ALA A 300 -19.49 19.10 0.93
N ALA A 301 -20.18 18.51 -0.05
CA ALA A 301 -20.81 17.20 -0.03
C ALA A 301 -22.03 17.06 0.89
N GLU A 302 -22.15 17.82 1.97
CA GLU A 302 -23.32 17.82 2.85
C GLU A 302 -23.75 19.25 3.20
N PRO A 303 -24.96 19.46 3.75
CA PRO A 303 -25.38 20.78 4.20
C PRO A 303 -24.36 21.38 5.17
N VAL A 304 -23.86 22.57 4.83
CA VAL A 304 -22.83 23.25 5.61
C VAL A 304 -23.46 23.85 6.86
N ARG A 305 -22.97 23.46 8.04
CA ARG A 305 -23.47 23.96 9.32
C ARG A 305 -22.76 25.25 9.66
N ALA A 306 -23.50 26.36 9.69
CA ALA A 306 -22.95 27.69 9.93
C ALA A 306 -22.11 27.79 11.24
N GLY A 307 -22.53 27.12 12.31
CA GLY A 307 -21.76 27.06 13.56
C GLY A 307 -20.39 26.41 13.37
N VAL A 308 -20.36 25.17 12.86
CA VAL A 308 -19.13 24.40 12.61
C VAL A 308 -18.16 25.18 11.71
N PHE A 309 -18.68 25.84 10.68
CA PHE A 309 -17.90 26.66 9.75
C PHE A 309 -17.20 27.83 10.46
N ARG A 310 -17.94 28.62 11.25
CA ARG A 310 -17.39 29.77 11.98
C ARG A 310 -16.43 29.34 13.08
N ASP A 311 -16.81 28.32 13.85
CA ASP A 311 -16.05 27.86 15.01
C ASP A 311 -14.69 27.27 14.56
N PHE A 312 -14.66 26.58 13.41
CA PHE A 312 -13.41 26.13 12.81
C PHE A 312 -12.53 27.32 12.37
N ALA A 313 -13.11 28.30 11.67
CA ALA A 313 -12.36 29.48 11.23
C ALA A 313 -11.71 30.20 12.43
N ALA A 314 -12.51 30.51 13.46
CA ALA A 314 -12.04 31.19 14.66
C ALA A 314 -10.97 30.40 15.43
N ARG A 315 -11.09 29.06 15.49
CA ARG A 315 -10.13 28.20 16.18
C ARG A 315 -8.76 28.19 15.50
N PHE A 316 -8.73 28.26 14.17
CA PHE A 316 -7.50 28.10 13.37
C PHE A 316 -6.91 29.41 12.85
N GLU A 317 -7.63 30.53 12.95
CA GLU A 317 -7.15 31.87 12.61
C GLU A 317 -5.83 32.25 13.32
N PRO A 318 -5.62 31.98 14.63
CA PRO A 318 -4.34 32.26 15.31
C PRO A 318 -3.15 31.49 14.73
N TYR A 319 -3.40 30.40 14.00
CA TYR A 319 -2.38 29.55 13.36
C TYR A 319 -2.25 29.86 11.87
N GLY A 320 -2.72 31.02 11.42
CA GLY A 320 -2.51 31.53 10.06
C GLY A 320 -3.62 31.19 9.06
N LEU A 321 -4.71 30.53 9.46
CA LEU A 321 -5.83 30.27 8.54
C LEU A 321 -6.53 31.59 8.18
N ASP A 322 -6.35 32.07 6.94
CA ASP A 322 -7.11 33.22 6.41
C ASP A 322 -8.60 32.84 6.25
N PRO A 323 -9.55 33.52 6.91
CA PRO A 323 -10.99 33.23 6.76
C PRO A 323 -11.50 33.31 5.31
N ARG A 324 -10.79 34.01 4.42
CA ARG A 324 -11.11 34.08 2.98
C ARG A 324 -10.75 32.79 2.25
N SER A 325 -9.81 31.99 2.77
CA SER A 325 -9.44 30.71 2.17
C SER A 325 -10.46 29.61 2.48
N LEU A 326 -11.19 29.70 3.59
CA LEU A 326 -12.30 28.81 3.97
C LEU A 326 -13.61 29.21 3.26
N PHE A 327 -14.28 28.26 2.61
CA PHE A 327 -15.58 28.51 1.96
C PHE A 327 -16.42 27.24 1.79
N ALA A 328 -17.73 27.45 1.61
CA ALA A 328 -18.70 26.43 1.24
C ALA A 328 -18.88 26.35 -0.28
N ALA A 329 -19.17 25.15 -0.77
CA ALA A 329 -19.36 24.85 -2.19
C ALA A 329 -20.53 23.91 -2.44
N TYR A 330 -20.99 23.88 -3.69
CA TYR A 330 -22.03 22.96 -4.17
C TYR A 330 -21.57 22.21 -5.42
N GLY A 331 -21.91 20.93 -5.48
CA GLY A 331 -21.42 20.00 -6.47
C GLY A 331 -22.12 18.65 -6.44
N LEU A 332 -22.07 17.94 -7.56
CA LEU A 332 -22.66 16.63 -7.77
C LEU A 332 -21.96 15.89 -8.92
N ALA A 333 -21.95 14.57 -8.87
CA ALA A 333 -21.32 13.73 -9.89
C ALA A 333 -21.92 13.93 -11.29
N GLU A 334 -23.24 14.14 -11.38
CA GLU A 334 -23.96 14.43 -12.63
C GLU A 334 -23.51 15.73 -13.32
N PHE A 335 -22.80 16.59 -12.61
CA PHE A 335 -22.17 17.81 -13.13
C PHE A 335 -20.65 17.78 -12.95
N THR A 336 -20.06 16.59 -13.09
CA THR A 336 -18.63 16.29 -12.95
C THR A 336 -18.11 16.37 -11.52
N LEU A 337 -18.13 17.55 -10.92
CA LEU A 337 -17.70 17.77 -9.54
C LEU A 337 -18.30 19.07 -8.97
N ALA A 338 -17.89 20.23 -9.49
CA ALA A 338 -18.21 21.53 -8.90
C ALA A 338 -19.19 22.34 -9.74
N VAL A 339 -20.15 22.98 -9.08
CA VAL A 339 -21.14 23.90 -9.67
C VAL A 339 -20.89 25.33 -9.19
N ALA A 340 -20.70 25.51 -7.88
CA ALA A 340 -20.48 26.80 -7.23
C ALA A 340 -19.43 26.67 -6.12
N ASN A 341 -18.53 27.64 -6.01
CA ASN A 341 -17.50 27.73 -4.96
C ASN A 341 -17.47 29.12 -4.33
N TYR A 342 -16.63 29.27 -3.30
CA TYR A 342 -16.33 30.54 -2.64
C TYR A 342 -17.50 31.15 -1.86
N GLY A 343 -18.46 30.31 -1.45
CA GLY A 343 -19.58 30.70 -0.59
C GLY A 343 -19.13 30.98 0.85
N ARG A 344 -19.37 32.22 1.31
CA ARG A 344 -18.98 32.67 2.67
C ARG A 344 -20.07 33.45 3.38
N ARG A 345 -21.16 33.77 2.67
CA ARG A 345 -22.27 34.54 3.20
C ARG A 345 -23.20 33.66 4.03
N PHE A 346 -23.73 34.24 5.10
CA PHE A 346 -24.74 33.63 5.95
C PHE A 346 -26.04 34.42 5.81
N LEU A 347 -27.15 33.72 5.62
CA LEU A 347 -28.48 34.33 5.68
C LEU A 347 -29.26 33.69 6.82
N ARG A 348 -29.79 34.54 7.71
CA ARG A 348 -30.81 34.13 8.68
C ARG A 348 -32.16 34.26 8.02
N ILE A 349 -32.85 33.15 7.86
CA ILE A 349 -34.13 33.05 7.18
C ILE A 349 -35.18 32.62 8.19
N ASP A 350 -36.34 33.23 8.14
CA ASP A 350 -37.49 32.86 8.96
C ASP A 350 -37.85 31.39 8.74
N ARG A 351 -37.95 30.61 9.83
CA ARG A 351 -38.13 29.16 9.76
C ARG A 351 -39.49 28.78 9.15
N GLU A 352 -40.56 29.48 9.53
CA GLU A 352 -41.90 29.17 9.03
C GLU A 352 -42.03 29.50 7.54
N GLU A 353 -41.49 30.65 7.12
CA GLU A 353 -41.51 31.04 5.72
C GLU A 353 -40.69 30.09 4.86
N LEU A 354 -39.52 29.66 5.34
CA LEU A 354 -38.70 28.68 4.65
C LEU A 354 -39.43 27.33 4.48
N ALA A 355 -40.15 26.88 5.51
CA ALA A 355 -40.97 25.67 5.45
C ALA A 355 -42.13 25.81 4.43
N ARG A 356 -42.64 27.02 4.21
CA ARG A 356 -43.63 27.34 3.16
C ARG A 356 -43.01 27.56 1.78
N GLY A 357 -41.68 27.51 1.64
CA GLY A 357 -40.95 27.68 0.38
C GLY A 357 -40.61 29.13 0.02
N ALA A 358 -40.79 30.08 0.94
CA ALA A 358 -40.47 31.48 0.76
C ALA A 358 -39.15 31.87 1.47
N VAL A 359 -38.38 32.79 0.87
CA VAL A 359 -37.16 33.31 1.50
C VAL A 359 -37.44 34.69 2.11
N LYS A 360 -37.63 34.72 3.42
CA LYS A 360 -37.76 35.96 4.20
C LYS A 360 -36.61 36.07 5.19
N ILE A 361 -35.89 37.20 5.15
CA ILE A 361 -34.83 37.47 6.13
C ILE A 361 -35.46 37.60 7.52
N ALA A 362 -34.92 36.86 8.49
CA ALA A 362 -35.40 36.85 9.86
C ALA A 362 -35.06 38.13 10.60
N GLU A 363 -36.02 38.66 11.37
CA GLU A 363 -35.79 39.78 12.28
C GLU A 363 -34.92 39.34 13.49
N PRO A 364 -34.17 40.26 14.11
CA PRO A 364 -33.40 39.94 15.31
C PRO A 364 -34.29 39.36 16.42
N GLY A 365 -33.95 38.16 16.89
CA GLY A 365 -34.66 37.47 17.97
C GLY A 365 -35.83 36.57 17.53
N SER A 366 -36.18 36.54 16.24
CA SER A 366 -37.17 35.57 15.72
C SER A 366 -36.57 34.17 15.55
N ASP A 367 -37.42 33.15 15.49
CA ASP A 367 -37.01 31.78 15.14
C ASP A 367 -36.56 31.75 13.67
N ALA A 368 -35.35 31.24 13.45
CA ALA A 368 -34.67 31.36 12.17
C ALA A 368 -33.72 30.18 11.92
N VAL A 369 -33.57 29.84 10.64
CA VAL A 369 -32.53 28.94 10.15
C VAL A 369 -31.42 29.77 9.53
N THR A 370 -30.16 29.43 9.84
CA THR A 370 -29.00 30.06 9.19
C THR A 370 -28.52 29.18 8.05
N LEU A 371 -28.69 29.65 6.81
CA LEU A 371 -28.15 29.00 5.62
C LEU A 371 -26.81 29.62 5.23
N VAL A 372 -25.90 28.77 4.75
CA VAL A 372 -24.60 29.17 4.22
C VAL A 372 -24.68 29.18 2.70
N SER A 373 -24.21 30.26 2.08
CA SER A 373 -24.04 30.36 0.64
C SER A 373 -23.05 29.30 0.14
N CYS A 374 -23.33 28.66 -0.98
CA CYS A 374 -22.38 27.83 -1.73
C CYS A 374 -21.59 28.65 -2.76
N GLY A 375 -21.82 29.97 -2.81
CA GLY A 375 -21.15 30.91 -3.68
C GLY A 375 -21.79 31.04 -5.05
N ARG A 376 -21.02 31.55 -6.01
CA ARG A 376 -21.51 31.84 -7.37
C ARG A 376 -21.26 30.64 -8.30
N PRO A 377 -22.11 30.43 -9.32
CA PRO A 377 -21.85 29.44 -10.37
C PRO A 377 -20.49 29.66 -11.05
N LEU A 378 -19.80 28.57 -11.37
CA LEU A 378 -18.44 28.60 -11.91
C LEU A 378 -18.42 28.56 -13.45
N GLY A 379 -17.46 29.28 -14.04
CA GLY A 379 -17.23 29.28 -15.48
C GLY A 379 -18.47 29.70 -16.27
N SER A 380 -18.86 28.88 -17.26
CA SER A 380 -20.08 29.07 -18.07
C SER A 380 -21.32 28.38 -17.49
N THR A 381 -21.30 28.00 -16.21
CA THR A 381 -22.42 27.31 -15.56
C THR A 381 -23.59 28.25 -15.35
N GLU A 382 -24.75 27.86 -15.86
CA GLU A 382 -26.02 28.51 -15.63
C GLU A 382 -26.84 27.74 -14.61
N VAL A 383 -27.39 28.47 -13.64
CA VAL A 383 -28.23 27.93 -12.57
C VAL A 383 -29.58 28.62 -12.65
N LYS A 384 -30.65 27.81 -12.65
CA LYS A 384 -32.04 28.26 -12.61
C LYS A 384 -32.80 27.58 -11.48
N ILE A 385 -33.74 28.30 -10.89
CA ILE A 385 -34.61 27.81 -9.83
C ILE A 385 -36.00 27.56 -10.42
N VAL A 386 -36.56 26.36 -10.25
CA VAL A 386 -37.74 25.91 -11.02
C VAL A 386 -38.84 25.35 -10.12
N GLY A 387 -40.08 25.83 -10.31
CA GLY A 387 -41.30 25.40 -9.61
C GLY A 387 -42.42 24.96 -10.56
N GLY A 388 -42.05 24.48 -11.75
CA GLY A 388 -42.92 24.24 -12.90
C GLY A 388 -42.53 25.11 -14.09
N ALA A 389 -42.20 26.37 -13.82
CA ALA A 389 -41.47 27.29 -14.69
C ALA A 389 -40.31 27.93 -13.89
N GLU A 390 -39.49 28.74 -14.55
CA GLU A 390 -38.45 29.53 -13.87
C GLU A 390 -39.09 30.45 -12.82
N ILE A 391 -38.55 30.42 -11.60
CA ILE A 391 -38.97 31.26 -10.49
C ILE A 391 -37.92 32.39 -10.29
N PRO A 392 -38.34 33.63 -10.01
CA PRO A 392 -37.42 34.71 -9.64
C PRO A 392 -36.56 34.39 -8.41
N ASP A 393 -35.44 35.11 -8.30
CA ASP A 393 -34.57 35.11 -7.12
C ASP A 393 -35.36 35.34 -5.82
N GLY A 394 -34.94 34.68 -4.74
CA GLY A 394 -35.58 34.79 -3.42
C GLY A 394 -36.80 33.87 -3.18
N GLN A 395 -37.04 32.88 -4.05
CA GLN A 395 -38.01 31.81 -3.79
C GLN A 395 -37.34 30.44 -3.88
N VAL A 396 -37.82 29.47 -3.09
CA VAL A 396 -37.28 28.12 -3.07
C VAL A 396 -37.87 27.30 -4.22
N GLY A 397 -37.02 26.67 -5.02
CA GLY A 397 -37.42 25.76 -6.09
C GLY A 397 -36.35 24.72 -6.38
N GLU A 398 -36.62 23.86 -7.36
CA GLU A 398 -35.67 22.83 -7.81
C GLU A 398 -34.51 23.48 -8.58
N ILE A 399 -33.27 23.13 -8.23
CA ILE A 399 -32.07 23.66 -8.88
C ILE A 399 -31.87 22.93 -10.21
N TRP A 400 -31.87 23.67 -11.31
CA TRP A 400 -31.62 23.18 -12.67
C TRP A 400 -30.33 23.78 -13.21
N LEU A 401 -29.50 22.95 -13.84
CA LEU A 401 -28.14 23.31 -14.25
C LEU A 401 -27.96 23.16 -15.77
N ARG A 402 -27.23 24.08 -16.38
CA ARG A 402 -26.76 23.98 -17.77
C ARG A 402 -25.32 24.45 -17.84
N GLY A 403 -24.50 23.81 -18.67
CA GLY A 403 -23.10 24.18 -18.84
C GLY A 403 -22.25 23.03 -19.35
N ALA A 404 -20.99 23.31 -19.68
CA ALA A 404 -20.07 22.34 -20.29
C ALA A 404 -19.64 21.20 -19.33
N SER A 405 -19.77 21.41 -18.02
CA SER A 405 -19.53 20.37 -17.00
C SER A 405 -20.71 19.40 -16.80
N LYS A 406 -21.82 19.57 -17.53
CA LYS A 406 -22.95 18.61 -17.52
C LYS A 406 -22.51 17.28 -18.13
N CYS A 407 -22.61 16.19 -17.36
CA CYS A 407 -22.28 14.84 -17.83
C CYS A 407 -23.28 14.36 -18.90
N GLN A 408 -22.93 13.29 -19.62
CA GLN A 408 -23.72 12.81 -20.76
C GLN A 408 -25.05 12.17 -20.35
N GLY A 409 -25.13 11.62 -19.15
CA GLY A 409 -26.30 10.89 -18.67
C GLY A 409 -25.96 9.77 -17.70
N TYR A 410 -26.94 8.89 -17.50
CA TYR A 410 -26.76 7.65 -16.76
C TYR A 410 -26.57 6.46 -17.71
N TRP A 411 -25.53 5.66 -17.44
CA TRP A 411 -25.20 4.45 -18.16
C TRP A 411 -26.38 3.47 -18.17
N ASN A 412 -26.73 2.95 -19.35
CA ASN A 412 -27.84 2.00 -19.54
C ASN A 412 -29.20 2.45 -18.97
N ARG A 413 -29.47 3.77 -18.90
CA ARG A 413 -30.74 4.33 -18.40
C ARG A 413 -31.24 5.49 -19.29
N PRO A 414 -31.63 5.26 -20.55
CA PRO A 414 -31.99 6.34 -21.48
C PRO A 414 -33.22 7.13 -21.03
N GLU A 415 -34.25 6.51 -20.44
CA GLU A 415 -35.45 7.22 -19.98
C GLU A 415 -35.16 8.15 -18.80
N LEU A 416 -34.34 7.67 -17.85
CA LEU A 416 -33.91 8.48 -16.72
C LEU A 416 -32.97 9.60 -17.18
N THR A 417 -32.09 9.32 -18.14
CA THR A 417 -31.22 10.33 -18.76
C THR A 417 -32.06 11.42 -19.41
N ARG A 418 -33.07 11.07 -20.21
CA ARG A 418 -33.98 12.05 -20.81
C ARG A 418 -34.67 12.92 -19.76
N THR A 419 -35.16 12.29 -18.70
CA THR A 419 -35.91 12.99 -17.63
C THR A 419 -35.02 13.91 -16.79
N VAL A 420 -33.75 13.53 -16.58
CA VAL A 420 -32.84 14.21 -15.63
C VAL A 420 -31.86 15.13 -16.33
N PHE A 421 -31.21 14.71 -17.42
CA PHE A 421 -30.15 15.45 -18.12
C PHE A 421 -30.65 16.23 -19.34
N GLU A 422 -31.79 15.80 -19.90
CA GLU A 422 -32.39 16.37 -21.12
C GLU A 422 -33.69 17.13 -20.80
N ALA A 423 -33.83 17.65 -19.59
CA ALA A 423 -35.04 18.38 -19.22
C ALA A 423 -35.15 19.70 -19.99
N GLU A 424 -36.36 20.01 -20.45
CA GLU A 424 -36.66 21.26 -21.15
C GLU A 424 -37.34 22.24 -20.21
N LEU A 425 -36.89 23.49 -20.21
CA LEU A 425 -37.45 24.57 -19.42
C LEU A 425 -38.15 25.57 -20.36
N PRO A 426 -39.47 25.77 -20.25
CA PRO A 426 -40.20 26.66 -21.15
C PRO A 426 -39.59 28.07 -21.20
N GLY A 427 -39.36 28.57 -22.42
CA GLY A 427 -38.78 29.90 -22.65
C GLY A 427 -37.24 29.97 -22.52
N GLN A 428 -36.57 28.86 -22.19
CA GLN A 428 -35.12 28.78 -22.10
C GLN A 428 -34.55 27.81 -23.16
N PRO A 429 -33.45 28.16 -23.85
CA PRO A 429 -32.89 27.30 -24.89
C PRO A 429 -32.10 26.11 -24.32
N GLY A 430 -32.07 25.01 -25.07
CA GLY A 430 -31.27 23.82 -24.78
C GLY A 430 -31.80 22.96 -23.63
N THR A 431 -30.99 22.00 -23.19
CA THR A 431 -31.38 21.01 -22.18
C THR A 431 -30.72 21.24 -20.83
N TRP A 432 -31.47 20.94 -19.77
CA TRP A 432 -31.11 21.21 -18.38
C TRP A 432 -30.95 19.91 -17.58
N LEU A 433 -30.00 19.93 -16.64
CA LEU A 433 -29.83 18.91 -15.61
C LEU A 433 -30.69 19.24 -14.40
N ARG A 434 -31.60 18.36 -14.05
CA ARG A 434 -32.40 18.40 -12.82
C ARG A 434 -31.62 17.78 -11.68
N THR A 435 -31.22 18.59 -10.70
CA THR A 435 -30.43 18.11 -9.56
C THR A 435 -31.26 17.30 -8.56
N GLY A 436 -32.57 17.60 -8.46
CA GLY A 436 -33.44 17.11 -7.39
C GLY A 436 -33.20 17.79 -6.03
N ASP A 437 -32.28 18.75 -5.97
CA ASP A 437 -32.00 19.57 -4.79
C ASP A 437 -32.84 20.86 -4.85
N LEU A 438 -33.28 21.33 -3.68
CA LEU A 438 -34.05 22.56 -3.51
C LEU A 438 -33.12 23.67 -3.04
N GLY A 439 -33.28 24.86 -3.62
CA GLY A 439 -32.50 26.03 -3.26
C GLY A 439 -33.06 27.31 -3.86
N PHE A 440 -32.32 28.39 -3.67
CA PHE A 440 -32.64 29.71 -4.23
C PHE A 440 -31.38 30.50 -4.56
N LEU A 441 -31.52 31.52 -5.40
CA LEU A 441 -30.49 32.52 -5.67
C LEU A 441 -30.74 33.79 -4.87
N ASN A 442 -29.68 34.36 -4.32
CA ASN A 442 -29.70 35.68 -3.67
C ASN A 442 -28.42 36.45 -3.95
N GLY A 443 -28.53 37.56 -4.69
CA GLY A 443 -27.36 38.36 -5.09
C GLY A 443 -26.39 37.59 -5.99
N GLY A 444 -26.92 36.66 -6.81
CA GLY A 444 -26.15 35.77 -7.68
C GLY A 444 -25.46 34.60 -6.98
N GLU A 445 -25.64 34.44 -5.68
CA GLU A 445 -25.11 33.30 -4.91
C GLU A 445 -26.18 32.24 -4.65
N LEU A 446 -25.78 30.98 -4.68
CA LEU A 446 -26.64 29.81 -4.51
C LEU A 446 -26.72 29.40 -3.04
N PHE A 447 -27.94 29.21 -2.55
CA PHE A 447 -28.22 28.66 -1.21
C PHE A 447 -29.01 27.36 -1.34
N ILE A 448 -28.58 26.32 -0.62
CA ILE A 448 -29.21 25.00 -0.64
C ILE A 448 -30.13 24.84 0.57
N CYS A 449 -31.39 24.48 0.32
CA CYS A 449 -32.41 24.29 1.34
C CYS A 449 -32.64 22.81 1.69
N GLY A 450 -32.32 21.88 0.79
CA GLY A 450 -32.48 20.45 1.05
C GLY A 450 -32.69 19.64 -0.23
N ARG A 451 -33.19 18.40 -0.09
CA ARG A 451 -33.55 17.53 -1.22
C ARG A 451 -35.04 17.39 -1.38
N LYS A 452 -35.55 17.50 -2.61
CA LYS A 452 -36.99 17.44 -2.92
C LYS A 452 -37.67 16.16 -2.43
N LYS A 453 -36.96 15.03 -2.40
CA LYS A 453 -37.49 13.72 -1.98
C LYS A 453 -37.28 13.38 -0.50
N ASP A 454 -36.48 14.18 0.21
CA ASP A 454 -36.11 13.93 1.61
C ASP A 454 -36.94 14.79 2.58
N VAL A 455 -37.71 15.77 2.09
CA VAL A 455 -38.61 16.59 2.92
C VAL A 455 -39.73 15.71 3.49
N ILE A 456 -39.91 15.78 4.81
CA ILE A 456 -40.98 15.09 5.53
C ILE A 456 -42.19 16.03 5.56
N ILE A 457 -43.37 15.57 5.12
CA ILE A 457 -44.55 16.43 4.99
C ILE A 457 -45.59 16.02 6.03
N VAL A 458 -45.72 16.80 7.10
CA VAL A 458 -46.71 16.50 8.15
C VAL A 458 -47.75 17.61 8.17
N ARG A 459 -49.03 17.25 7.96
CA ARG A 459 -50.17 18.20 7.94
C ARG A 459 -49.99 19.37 6.96
N GLY A 460 -49.34 19.12 5.81
CA GLY A 460 -49.10 20.14 4.79
C GLY A 460 -47.94 21.10 5.10
N GLN A 461 -47.18 20.88 6.18
CA GLN A 461 -45.94 21.60 6.47
C GLN A 461 -44.72 20.75 6.10
N ASN A 462 -43.72 21.40 5.50
CA ASN A 462 -42.46 20.77 5.11
C ASN A 462 -41.47 20.81 6.27
N TYR A 463 -41.00 19.65 6.70
CA TYR A 463 -39.97 19.50 7.71
C TYR A 463 -38.72 18.91 7.07
N HIS A 464 -37.58 19.56 7.30
CA HIS A 464 -36.30 19.03 6.90
C HIS A 464 -35.84 17.99 7.95
N PRO A 465 -35.52 16.74 7.54
CA PRO A 465 -35.02 15.71 8.47
C PRO A 465 -33.86 16.19 9.34
N GLN A 466 -33.00 17.04 8.77
CA GLN A 466 -31.82 17.57 9.43
C GLN A 466 -32.18 18.40 10.66
N ASP A 467 -33.25 19.20 10.62
CA ASP A 467 -33.67 19.99 11.78
C ASP A 467 -34.10 19.08 12.94
N ILE A 468 -34.80 17.99 12.63
CA ILE A 468 -35.21 16.98 13.62
C ILE A 468 -33.98 16.27 14.18
N GLU A 469 -33.09 15.80 13.30
CA GLU A 469 -31.85 15.13 13.66
C GLU A 469 -30.99 15.99 14.60
N LEU A 470 -30.85 17.29 14.31
CA LEU A 470 -30.08 18.23 15.11
C LEU A 470 -30.62 18.40 16.54
N LEU A 471 -31.95 18.45 16.69
CA LEU A 471 -32.58 18.58 18.01
C LEU A 471 -32.43 17.29 18.83
N VAL A 472 -32.42 16.14 18.17
CA VAL A 472 -32.21 14.83 18.80
C VAL A 472 -30.75 14.64 19.18
N GLU A 473 -29.81 15.06 18.33
CA GLU A 473 -28.37 15.04 18.58
C GLU A 473 -27.91 15.99 19.70
N ALA A 474 -28.77 16.91 20.13
CA ALA A 474 -28.50 17.77 21.28
C ALA A 474 -28.60 17.03 22.62
N ASP A 475 -29.08 15.78 22.66
CA ASP A 475 -28.98 14.94 23.85
C ASP A 475 -27.58 14.30 23.93
N PRO A 476 -26.84 14.43 25.05
CA PRO A 476 -25.48 13.90 25.19
C PRO A 476 -25.40 12.36 25.11
N ARG A 477 -26.53 11.66 25.29
CA ARG A 477 -26.63 10.20 25.17
C ARG A 477 -26.77 9.75 23.70
N VAL A 478 -27.06 10.67 22.79
CA VAL A 478 -27.14 10.42 21.34
C VAL A 478 -25.83 10.77 20.67
N ARG A 479 -25.36 9.90 19.77
CA ARG A 479 -24.14 10.15 19.01
C ARG A 479 -24.39 11.22 17.94
N LYS A 480 -23.64 12.32 17.98
CA LYS A 480 -23.63 13.36 16.92
C LYS A 480 -23.30 12.78 15.54
N GLY A 481 -24.03 13.21 14.52
CA GLY A 481 -23.97 12.65 13.17
C GLY A 481 -24.49 11.21 13.07
N GLY A 482 -25.34 10.79 14.01
CA GLY A 482 -25.80 9.41 14.22
C GLY A 482 -27.32 9.27 14.21
N VAL A 483 -28.05 10.26 13.69
CA VAL A 483 -29.52 10.28 13.68
C VAL A 483 -30.04 10.30 12.24
N ALA A 484 -31.10 9.54 11.98
CA ALA A 484 -31.87 9.59 10.75
C ALA A 484 -33.34 9.86 11.07
N ALA A 485 -33.88 10.97 10.58
CA ALA A 485 -35.32 11.25 10.61
C ALA A 485 -35.93 10.95 9.23
N PHE A 486 -37.11 10.34 9.21
CA PHE A 486 -37.85 10.08 7.97
C PHE A 486 -39.35 9.95 8.20
N GLY A 487 -40.13 10.27 7.17
CA GLY A 487 -41.56 10.01 7.12
C GLY A 487 -41.87 8.55 6.78
N HIS A 488 -42.94 8.01 7.38
CA HIS A 488 -43.50 6.69 7.12
C HIS A 488 -45.01 6.82 7.00
N ASP A 489 -45.56 6.43 5.85
CA ASP A 489 -47.01 6.37 5.65
C ASP A 489 -47.57 5.13 6.35
N ASP A 490 -48.51 5.34 7.27
CA ASP A 490 -49.24 4.31 8.00
C ASP A 490 -50.74 4.65 7.95
N ASP A 491 -51.52 3.84 7.23
CA ASP A 491 -52.95 4.05 6.96
C ASP A 491 -53.32 5.46 6.44
N GLY A 492 -52.52 6.00 5.51
CA GLY A 492 -52.78 7.30 4.88
C GLY A 492 -52.44 8.51 5.75
N ARG A 493 -51.74 8.29 6.87
CA ARG A 493 -51.19 9.33 7.74
C ARG A 493 -49.66 9.23 7.76
N GLU A 494 -48.99 10.30 7.36
CA GLU A 494 -47.53 10.40 7.45
C GLU A 494 -47.09 10.53 8.93
N LYS A 495 -46.43 9.48 9.44
CA LYS A 495 -45.80 9.39 10.76
C LYS A 495 -44.30 9.71 10.66
N VAL A 496 -43.74 10.36 11.67
CA VAL A 496 -42.32 10.70 11.75
C VAL A 496 -41.59 9.70 12.65
N VAL A 497 -40.58 9.04 12.09
CA VAL A 497 -39.72 8.10 12.81
C VAL A 497 -38.31 8.66 12.89
N VAL A 498 -37.73 8.59 14.07
CA VAL A 498 -36.34 8.96 14.35
C VAL A 498 -35.56 7.73 14.77
N VAL A 499 -34.52 7.40 14.02
CA VAL A 499 -33.55 6.35 14.38
C VAL A 499 -32.27 7.03 14.87
N ALA A 500 -31.80 6.73 16.08
CA ALA A 500 -30.67 7.40 16.71
C ALA A 500 -29.65 6.41 17.29
N GLU A 501 -28.37 6.58 16.95
CA GLU A 501 -27.27 5.86 17.58
C GLU A 501 -27.01 6.36 19.00
N LEU A 502 -26.88 5.44 19.95
CA LEU A 502 -26.49 5.76 21.32
C LEU A 502 -24.97 6.00 21.43
N ALA A 503 -24.58 6.97 22.27
CA ALA A 503 -23.18 7.16 22.67
C ALA A 503 -22.71 6.05 23.63
N ASP A 504 -23.60 5.62 24.54
CA ASP A 504 -23.44 4.47 25.43
C ASP A 504 -24.72 3.61 25.34
N PRO A 505 -24.63 2.33 24.92
CA PRO A 505 -25.80 1.44 24.84
C PRO A 505 -26.58 1.27 26.16
N LYS A 506 -25.95 1.54 27.30
CA LYS A 506 -26.58 1.46 28.63
C LYS A 506 -27.31 2.73 29.05
N ALA A 507 -27.12 3.84 28.34
CA ALA A 507 -27.68 5.14 28.69
C ALA A 507 -28.71 5.60 27.64
N LEU A 508 -29.99 5.27 27.86
CA LEU A 508 -31.07 5.66 26.97
C LEU A 508 -31.49 7.13 27.18
N PRO A 509 -31.69 7.91 26.09
CA PRO A 509 -32.34 9.21 26.14
C PRO A 509 -33.78 9.08 26.63
N ASP A 510 -34.26 10.08 27.39
CA ASP A 510 -35.69 10.18 27.67
C ASP A 510 -36.39 10.66 26.39
N SER A 511 -37.06 9.74 25.70
CA SER A 511 -37.77 10.02 24.46
C SER A 511 -38.84 11.10 24.64
N ARG A 512 -39.43 11.28 25.83
CA ARG A 512 -40.38 12.37 26.10
C ARG A 512 -39.68 13.72 26.16
N GLU A 513 -38.51 13.77 26.77
CA GLU A 513 -37.70 14.99 26.84
C GLU A 513 -37.22 15.40 25.44
N VAL A 514 -36.71 14.43 24.68
CA VAL A 514 -36.28 14.63 23.29
C VAL A 514 -37.46 15.05 22.41
N ASN A 515 -38.61 14.38 22.50
CA ASN A 515 -39.80 14.77 21.73
C ASN A 515 -40.33 16.14 22.13
N SER A 516 -40.33 16.47 23.43
CA SER A 516 -40.71 17.81 23.91
C SER A 516 -39.82 18.89 23.34
N ARG A 517 -38.54 18.60 23.10
CA ARG A 517 -37.61 19.50 22.42
C ARG A 517 -37.96 19.66 20.94
N VAL A 518 -38.29 18.58 20.23
CA VAL A 518 -38.73 18.64 18.83
C VAL A 518 -40.05 19.41 18.72
N ILE A 519 -41.02 19.14 19.57
CA ILE A 519 -42.32 19.84 19.60
C ILE A 519 -42.12 21.34 19.89
N ARG A 520 -41.29 21.70 20.87
CA ARG A 520 -41.06 23.10 21.25
C ARG A 520 -40.38 23.91 20.16
N ASN A 521 -39.49 23.29 19.38
CA ASN A 521 -38.68 24.00 18.39
C ASN A 521 -39.23 23.89 16.96
N LEU A 522 -40.00 22.84 16.64
CA LEU A 522 -40.52 22.61 15.27
C LEU A 522 -42.05 22.49 15.22
N GLY A 523 -42.76 22.50 16.36
CA GLY A 523 -44.20 22.22 16.39
C GLY A 523 -44.57 20.80 15.92
N LEU A 524 -43.57 19.92 15.76
CA LEU A 524 -43.69 18.58 15.22
C LEU A 524 -43.53 17.54 16.35
N ALA A 525 -44.50 16.64 16.47
CA ALA A 525 -44.36 15.47 17.32
C ALA A 525 -43.73 14.32 16.51
N VAL A 526 -42.68 13.70 17.07
CA VAL A 526 -42.12 12.45 16.55
C VAL A 526 -43.00 11.30 17.02
N ASP A 527 -43.39 10.41 16.11
CA ASP A 527 -44.27 9.27 16.40
C ASP A 527 -43.51 8.09 17.01
N ALA A 528 -42.24 7.89 16.63
CA ALA A 528 -41.39 6.84 17.20
C ALA A 528 -39.91 7.23 17.29
N PHE A 529 -39.30 6.91 18.43
CA PHE A 529 -37.85 6.92 18.62
C PHE A 529 -37.32 5.49 18.64
N VAL A 530 -36.31 5.22 17.83
CA VAL A 530 -35.65 3.92 17.69
C VAL A 530 -34.18 4.11 18.01
N PHE A 531 -33.75 3.63 19.17
CA PHE A 531 -32.36 3.69 19.61
C PHE A 531 -31.61 2.43 19.19
N ILE A 532 -30.48 2.62 18.53
CA ILE A 532 -29.64 1.53 17.98
C ILE A 532 -28.21 1.64 18.50
N HIS A 533 -27.43 0.56 18.38
CA HIS A 533 -26.03 0.55 18.78
C HIS A 533 -25.20 1.58 18.01
N ALA A 534 -24.13 2.07 18.64
CA ALA A 534 -23.19 2.99 18.00
C ALA A 534 -22.63 2.40 16.70
N ARG A 535 -22.48 3.23 15.66
CA ARG A 535 -21.90 2.88 14.35
C ARG A 535 -22.71 1.85 13.53
N SER A 536 -24.00 1.71 13.78
CA SER A 536 -24.90 0.78 13.06
C SER A 536 -25.85 1.47 12.07
N ILE A 537 -25.98 2.80 12.11
CA ILE A 537 -26.85 3.54 11.20
C ILE A 537 -26.28 3.51 9.78
N PRO A 538 -27.10 3.26 8.74
CA PRO A 538 -26.60 3.21 7.37
C PRO A 538 -26.01 4.56 6.94
N LYS A 539 -24.73 4.55 6.57
CA LYS A 539 -24.00 5.72 6.07
C LYS A 539 -23.39 5.45 4.69
N THR A 540 -23.25 6.49 3.88
CA THR A 540 -22.42 6.44 2.67
C THR A 540 -20.95 6.28 3.05
N SER A 541 -20.13 5.89 2.09
CA SER A 541 -18.67 5.81 2.27
C SER A 541 -17.99 7.19 2.46
N SER A 542 -18.75 8.28 2.41
CA SER A 542 -18.33 9.65 2.77
C SER A 542 -18.87 10.10 4.13
N GLY A 543 -19.52 9.20 4.89
CA GLY A 543 -20.05 9.46 6.22
C GLY A 543 -21.49 9.98 6.28
N LYS A 544 -22.17 10.21 5.15
CA LYS A 544 -23.52 10.79 5.10
C LYS A 544 -24.58 9.77 5.50
N ILE A 545 -25.60 10.19 6.27
CA ILE A 545 -26.73 9.34 6.66
C ILE A 545 -27.57 8.94 5.42
N GLN A 546 -27.80 7.63 5.24
CA GLN A 546 -28.68 7.09 4.20
C GLN A 546 -30.11 6.91 4.74
N ARG A 547 -30.86 8.00 4.91
CA ARG A 547 -32.20 8.02 5.55
C ARG A 547 -33.18 7.00 4.98
N HIS A 548 -33.26 6.87 3.65
CA HIS A 548 -34.12 5.87 3.03
C HIS A 548 -33.70 4.42 3.31
N LEU A 549 -32.39 4.15 3.40
CA LEU A 549 -31.92 2.81 3.79
C LEU A 549 -32.19 2.54 5.26
N ALA A 550 -32.03 3.55 6.12
CA ALA A 550 -32.42 3.46 7.53
C ALA A 550 -33.93 3.17 7.65
N ARG A 551 -34.78 3.90 6.93
CA ARG A 551 -36.23 3.64 6.81
C ARG A 551 -36.53 2.23 6.33
N ARG A 552 -35.91 1.79 5.23
CA ARG A 552 -36.13 0.45 4.69
C ARG A 552 -35.72 -0.63 5.69
N ARG A 553 -34.54 -0.52 6.31
CA ARG A 553 -34.07 -1.47 7.33
C ARG A 553 -34.98 -1.49 8.55
N PHE A 554 -35.49 -0.33 8.97
CA PHE A 554 -36.48 -0.23 10.03
C PHE A 554 -37.76 -1.00 9.67
N LEU A 555 -38.33 -0.73 8.50
CA LEU A 555 -39.56 -1.39 8.03
C LEU A 555 -39.39 -2.89 7.77
N GLU A 556 -38.20 -3.32 7.39
CA GLU A 556 -37.86 -4.74 7.20
C GLU A 556 -37.42 -5.45 8.50
N GLY A 557 -37.39 -4.76 9.64
CA GLY A 557 -36.95 -5.33 10.93
C GLY A 557 -35.45 -5.69 10.99
N LYS A 558 -34.61 -5.05 10.17
CA LYS A 558 -33.16 -5.33 10.01
C LYS A 558 -32.25 -4.37 10.79
N LEU A 559 -32.79 -3.59 11.72
CA LEU A 559 -32.00 -2.76 12.63
C LEU A 559 -31.82 -3.49 13.96
N GLU A 560 -30.61 -3.43 14.53
CA GLU A 560 -30.35 -3.89 15.88
C GLU A 560 -30.85 -2.82 16.87
N ILE A 561 -32.11 -2.96 17.27
CA ILE A 561 -32.81 -2.02 18.14
C ILE A 561 -32.44 -2.32 19.60
N VAL A 562 -31.83 -1.35 20.27
CA VAL A 562 -31.60 -1.36 21.72
C VAL A 562 -32.89 -1.02 22.47
N SER A 563 -33.63 -0.03 21.97
CA SER A 563 -34.91 0.39 22.53
C SER A 563 -35.75 1.08 21.46
N GLN A 564 -37.06 0.84 21.48
CA GLN A 564 -38.02 1.54 20.64
C GLN A 564 -39.15 2.07 21.51
N VAL A 565 -39.47 3.35 21.34
CA VAL A 565 -40.54 4.01 22.08
C VAL A 565 -41.48 4.69 21.10
N ALA A 566 -42.74 4.24 21.07
CA ALA A 566 -43.82 4.96 20.40
C ALA A 566 -44.27 6.14 21.29
N ALA A 567 -44.49 7.31 20.70
CA ALA A 567 -44.82 8.52 21.46
C ALA A 567 -46.27 8.56 21.98
N GLY A 568 -47.15 7.64 21.53
CA GLY A 568 -48.49 7.41 22.10
C GLY A 568 -48.55 6.04 22.81
N GLY A 569 -48.86 6.03 24.11
CA GLY A 569 -48.82 4.85 25.00
C GLY A 569 -49.65 3.65 24.52
N ALA A 570 -49.37 2.41 24.93
CA ALA A 570 -49.20 1.94 26.31
C ALA A 570 -47.99 1.00 26.52
N LEU A 571 -47.51 0.98 27.76
CA LEU A 571 -46.59 -0.02 28.31
C LEU A 571 -47.32 -1.35 28.45
N GLU A 572 -46.80 -2.43 27.87
CA GLU A 572 -46.99 -3.78 28.42
C GLU A 572 -45.63 -4.46 28.67
N PRO A 573 -45.45 -5.05 29.88
CA PRO A 573 -44.25 -5.76 30.28
C PRO A 573 -44.38 -7.26 30.00
N ALA A 574 -43.38 -7.88 29.40
CA ALA A 574 -43.25 -9.34 29.48
C ALA A 574 -41.79 -9.81 29.35
N LEU A 575 -41.40 -10.56 30.38
CA LEU A 575 -40.26 -11.48 30.48
C LEU A 575 -38.91 -10.91 30.93
N SER A 576 -38.86 -10.53 32.21
CA SER A 576 -37.70 -10.76 33.07
C SER A 576 -37.99 -11.92 34.04
N ALA A 577 -37.47 -13.11 33.74
CA ALA A 577 -37.19 -14.15 34.73
C ALA A 577 -36.19 -15.15 34.14
N GLY A 578 -34.91 -14.96 34.45
CA GLY A 578 -33.82 -15.83 34.01
C GLY A 578 -32.45 -15.17 34.17
N LEU A 579 -32.16 -14.55 35.32
CA LEU A 579 -30.79 -14.15 35.67
C LEU A 579 -30.11 -15.31 36.38
N CYS A 580 -29.23 -15.99 35.66
CA CYS A 580 -27.82 -16.17 36.05
C CYS A 580 -27.15 -17.10 35.02
N GLU A 581 -26.57 -16.52 33.98
CA GLU A 581 -25.26 -16.93 33.49
C GLU A 581 -24.72 -15.81 32.58
N THR A 582 -23.55 -15.32 32.96
CA THR A 582 -22.80 -14.28 32.28
C THR A 582 -22.51 -14.68 30.84
N SER A 583 -23.20 -14.07 29.87
CA SER A 583 -22.84 -14.15 28.45
C SER A 583 -22.46 -12.76 27.94
N GLU A 584 -21.21 -12.68 27.50
CA GLU A 584 -20.59 -11.53 26.85
C GLU A 584 -21.27 -11.16 25.52
N PRO A 585 -21.14 -9.91 25.04
CA PRO A 585 -21.74 -9.47 23.79
C PRO A 585 -21.22 -10.29 22.58
N PRO A 586 -22.10 -10.73 21.65
CA PRO A 586 -21.65 -11.42 20.45
C PRO A 586 -20.99 -10.39 19.51
N GLY A 587 -19.66 -10.42 19.43
CA GLY A 587 -18.95 -9.55 18.48
C GLY A 587 -17.45 -9.38 18.72
N ARG A 588 -16.95 -9.64 19.94
CA ARG A 588 -15.56 -10.06 20.09
C ARG A 588 -15.57 -11.57 20.10
N ARG A 589 -15.25 -12.18 18.95
CA ARG A 589 -14.91 -13.60 18.97
C ARG A 589 -13.68 -13.72 19.86
N GLU A 590 -13.78 -14.47 20.94
CA GLU A 590 -12.64 -14.70 21.84
C GLU A 590 -11.53 -15.35 21.02
N LEU A 591 -10.48 -14.58 20.76
CA LEU A 591 -9.24 -15.08 20.16
C LEU A 591 -8.48 -16.00 21.12
N GLY A 592 -8.97 -16.21 22.35
CA GLY A 592 -8.30 -17.00 23.37
C GLY A 592 -6.83 -16.58 23.52
N GLY A 593 -5.92 -17.55 23.54
CA GLY A 593 -4.48 -17.30 23.59
C GLY A 593 -3.88 -16.60 22.35
N PHE A 594 -4.59 -16.53 21.21
CA PHE A 594 -4.12 -15.81 20.02
C PHE A 594 -4.13 -14.28 20.22
N ALA A 595 -4.98 -13.73 21.09
CA ALA A 595 -4.99 -12.30 21.40
C ALA A 595 -3.69 -11.85 22.07
N ALA A 596 -3.11 -12.70 22.92
CA ALA A 596 -1.86 -12.42 23.60
C ALA A 596 -0.68 -12.38 22.60
N ALA A 597 -0.65 -13.29 21.62
CA ALA A 597 0.36 -13.32 20.57
C ALA A 597 0.32 -12.06 19.68
N LEU A 598 -0.88 -11.57 19.31
CA LEU A 598 -1.04 -10.33 18.56
C LEU A 598 -0.65 -9.10 19.40
N ALA A 599 -1.06 -9.06 20.67
CA ALA A 599 -0.78 -7.93 21.56
C ALA A 599 0.72 -7.77 21.87
N GLN A 600 1.48 -8.87 21.96
CA GLN A 600 2.94 -8.84 22.14
C GLN A 600 3.66 -8.11 21.00
N LEU A 601 3.04 -8.05 19.82
CA LEU A 601 3.57 -7.39 18.62
C LEU A 601 2.94 -6.01 18.38
N GLY A 602 2.16 -5.51 19.33
CA GLY A 602 1.43 -4.24 19.19
C GLY A 602 0.28 -4.30 18.18
N LEU A 603 -0.19 -5.50 17.82
CA LEU A 603 -1.27 -5.70 16.85
C LEU A 603 -2.62 -5.87 17.55
N THR A 604 -3.66 -5.32 16.96
CA THR A 604 -5.04 -5.35 17.47
C THR A 604 -5.87 -6.49 16.87
N GLY A 605 -5.39 -7.14 15.81
CA GLY A 605 -6.13 -8.16 15.07
C GLY A 605 -7.18 -7.60 14.11
N SER A 606 -7.22 -6.27 13.93
CA SER A 606 -8.19 -5.57 13.07
C SER A 606 -7.55 -4.87 11.88
N GLU A 607 -6.23 -5.00 11.75
CA GLU A 607 -5.43 -4.35 10.74
C GLU A 607 -5.75 -4.93 9.34
N PRO A 608 -6.06 -4.07 8.35
CA PRO A 608 -6.35 -4.52 6.99
C PRO A 608 -5.07 -4.84 6.18
N TRP A 609 -3.88 -4.61 6.75
CA TRP A 609 -2.59 -4.90 6.15
C TRP A 609 -2.01 -6.22 6.64
N THR A 610 -1.02 -6.76 5.93
CA THR A 610 -0.42 -8.06 6.26
C THR A 610 0.64 -7.95 7.37
N LEU A 611 1.05 -9.09 7.94
CA LEU A 611 2.22 -9.15 8.82
C LEU A 611 3.51 -8.76 8.10
N GLY A 612 3.53 -8.85 6.78
CA GLY A 612 4.63 -8.34 6.00
C GLY A 612 4.73 -6.81 6.03
N GLU A 613 3.59 -6.12 6.09
CA GLU A 613 3.48 -4.66 6.04
C GLU A 613 3.56 -4.01 7.43
N SER A 614 3.52 -4.80 8.51
CA SER A 614 3.54 -4.29 9.89
C SER A 614 4.90 -3.78 10.38
N GLY A 615 5.95 -3.90 9.57
CA GLY A 615 7.29 -3.45 9.92
C GLY A 615 8.00 -4.32 10.97
N LEU A 616 7.45 -5.51 11.27
CA LEU A 616 8.10 -6.50 12.13
C LEU A 616 9.45 -6.92 11.55
N ASP A 617 10.46 -7.04 12.42
CA ASP A 617 11.74 -7.62 12.05
C ASP A 617 11.63 -9.15 11.96
N SER A 618 12.74 -9.79 11.58
CA SER A 618 12.81 -11.26 11.50
C SER A 618 12.44 -11.95 12.80
N LEU A 619 12.79 -11.36 13.93
CA LEU A 619 12.59 -11.96 15.24
C LEU A 619 11.11 -11.93 15.60
N GLY A 620 10.46 -10.78 15.45
CA GLY A 620 9.02 -10.64 15.69
C GLY A 620 8.16 -11.54 14.79
N LEU A 621 8.58 -11.81 13.56
CA LEU A 621 7.89 -12.75 12.66
C LEU A 621 8.00 -14.21 13.13
N VAL A 622 9.19 -14.62 13.58
CA VAL A 622 9.42 -15.98 14.09
C VAL A 622 8.70 -16.17 15.42
N GLU A 623 8.77 -15.19 16.32
CA GLU A 623 8.05 -15.20 17.60
C GLU A 623 6.54 -15.31 17.37
N PHE A 624 6.00 -14.57 16.40
CA PHE A 624 4.59 -14.68 16.02
C PHE A 624 4.23 -16.08 15.50
N SER A 625 5.01 -16.61 14.56
CA SER A 625 4.76 -17.92 13.97
C SER A 625 4.81 -19.03 15.03
N GLN A 626 5.80 -19.00 15.93
CA GLN A 626 5.88 -19.96 17.04
C GLN A 626 4.72 -19.82 18.02
N ALA A 627 4.35 -18.59 18.39
CA ALA A 627 3.20 -18.36 19.26
C ALA A 627 1.91 -18.89 18.61
N LEU A 628 1.74 -18.67 17.30
CA LEU A 628 0.62 -19.17 16.53
C LEU A 628 0.59 -20.70 16.49
N GLN A 629 1.71 -21.35 16.19
CA GLN A 629 1.84 -22.81 16.15
C GLN A 629 1.58 -23.45 17.51
N ALA A 630 2.14 -22.88 18.58
CA ALA A 630 1.90 -23.34 19.94
C ALA A 630 0.40 -23.27 20.33
N GLN A 631 -0.27 -22.19 19.93
CA GLN A 631 -1.71 -22.04 20.16
C GLN A 631 -2.55 -22.99 19.29
N LEU A 632 -2.19 -23.22 18.02
CA LEU A 632 -2.83 -24.22 17.18
C LEU A 632 -2.68 -25.62 17.77
N ALA A 633 -1.50 -25.98 18.29
CA ALA A 633 -1.26 -27.25 18.96
C ALA A 633 -2.09 -27.38 20.25
N ALA A 634 -2.18 -26.32 21.06
CA ALA A 634 -2.98 -26.30 22.28
C ALA A 634 -4.49 -26.52 22.01
N LEU A 635 -4.99 -26.10 20.85
CA LEU A 635 -6.37 -26.33 20.40
C LEU A 635 -6.59 -27.69 19.69
N GLY A 636 -5.58 -28.55 19.64
CA GLY A 636 -5.66 -29.86 18.97
C GLY A 636 -5.54 -29.78 17.44
N TYR A 637 -5.07 -28.66 16.90
CA TYR A 637 -4.87 -28.43 15.46
C TYR A 637 -3.38 -28.38 15.08
N GLY A 638 -2.54 -29.16 15.75
CA GLY A 638 -1.09 -29.21 15.50
C GLY A 638 -0.73 -29.54 14.05
N GLU A 639 -1.55 -30.33 13.35
CA GLU A 639 -1.38 -30.64 11.92
C GLU A 639 -1.55 -29.42 10.98
N LEU A 640 -2.13 -28.31 11.46
CA LEU A 640 -2.25 -27.05 10.71
C LEU A 640 -1.05 -26.12 10.89
N ALA A 641 -0.10 -26.46 11.77
CA ALA A 641 1.10 -25.66 12.02
C ALA A 641 1.93 -25.46 10.74
N ASP A 642 1.99 -26.49 9.88
CA ASP A 642 2.70 -26.45 8.61
C ASP A 642 2.02 -25.56 7.56
N GLU A 643 0.73 -25.26 7.72
CA GLU A 643 -0.03 -24.38 6.84
C GLU A 643 0.22 -22.90 7.18
N ALA A 644 0.53 -22.60 8.45
CA ALA A 644 0.78 -21.27 8.98
C ALA A 644 2.28 -20.88 8.96
N ASP A 645 2.95 -21.08 7.83
CA ASP A 645 4.35 -20.65 7.65
C ASP A 645 4.49 -19.13 7.51
N VAL A 646 5.68 -18.58 7.78
CA VAL A 646 5.91 -17.14 7.68
C VAL A 646 5.62 -16.58 6.28
N GLY A 647 5.80 -17.35 5.21
CA GLY A 647 5.49 -16.91 3.86
C GLY A 647 3.99 -16.66 3.64
N ALA A 648 3.13 -17.55 4.11
CA ALA A 648 1.69 -17.40 4.05
C ALA A 648 1.21 -16.29 5.02
N LEU A 649 1.79 -16.25 6.23
CA LEU A 649 1.46 -15.25 7.25
C LEU A 649 1.83 -13.82 6.83
N GLN A 650 2.95 -13.65 6.12
CA GLN A 650 3.37 -12.35 5.58
C GLN A 650 2.44 -11.81 4.49
N ASN A 651 1.60 -12.66 3.90
CA ASN A 651 0.78 -12.33 2.73
C ASN A 651 -0.73 -12.32 3.02
N ILE A 652 -1.14 -12.72 4.23
CA ILE A 652 -2.53 -12.62 4.69
C ILE A 652 -2.72 -11.34 5.52
N ALA A 653 -3.84 -10.65 5.33
CA ALA A 653 -4.16 -9.49 6.17
C ALA A 653 -4.36 -9.94 7.62
N ILE A 654 -3.85 -9.16 8.57
CA ILE A 654 -3.91 -9.50 10.01
C ILE A 654 -5.36 -9.68 10.46
N SER A 655 -6.28 -8.84 9.98
CA SER A 655 -7.72 -8.99 10.25
C SER A 655 -8.29 -10.33 9.78
N GLU A 656 -7.79 -10.87 8.69
CA GLU A 656 -8.29 -12.10 8.08
C GLU A 656 -7.71 -13.33 8.76
N LEU A 657 -6.42 -13.30 9.08
CA LEU A 657 -5.80 -14.32 9.92
C LEU A 657 -6.53 -14.40 11.27
N THR A 658 -6.82 -13.25 11.87
CA THR A 658 -7.58 -13.15 13.12
C THR A 658 -8.97 -13.78 12.98
N ASP A 659 -9.65 -13.54 11.86
CA ASP A 659 -10.95 -14.14 11.55
C ASP A 659 -10.90 -15.67 11.39
N LEU A 660 -9.88 -16.19 10.69
CA LEU A 660 -9.66 -17.62 10.51
C LEU A 660 -9.35 -18.32 11.85
N LEU A 661 -8.53 -17.68 12.69
CA LEU A 661 -8.20 -18.18 14.02
C LEU A 661 -9.40 -18.15 14.97
N ALA A 662 -10.24 -17.12 14.87
CA ALA A 662 -11.48 -17.05 15.61
C ALA A 662 -12.48 -18.15 15.21
N ASP A 663 -12.55 -18.51 13.91
CA ASP A 663 -13.38 -19.63 13.43
C ASP A 663 -12.86 -20.99 13.97
N LEU A 664 -11.53 -21.15 14.08
CA LEU A 664 -10.90 -22.33 14.69
C LEU A 664 -11.16 -22.40 16.20
N ALA A 665 -10.98 -21.30 16.92
CA ALA A 665 -11.23 -21.21 18.36
C ALA A 665 -12.69 -21.53 18.71
N ALA A 666 -13.63 -21.18 17.82
CA ALA A 666 -15.05 -21.50 17.96
C ALA A 666 -15.41 -22.95 17.57
N ALA A 667 -14.42 -23.82 17.27
CA ALA A 667 -14.61 -25.22 16.87
C ALA A 667 -15.61 -25.42 15.71
N ASN A 668 -15.65 -24.49 14.75
CA ASN A 668 -16.55 -24.60 13.61
C ASN A 668 -16.21 -25.85 12.77
N PRO A 669 -17.19 -26.72 12.42
CA PRO A 669 -16.94 -27.99 11.72
C PRO A 669 -16.16 -27.87 10.41
N LEU A 670 -16.13 -26.68 9.78
CA LEU A 670 -15.44 -26.42 8.53
C LEU A 670 -14.19 -25.53 8.69
N ALA A 671 -13.85 -25.10 9.92
CA ALA A 671 -12.75 -24.16 10.16
C ALA A 671 -11.38 -24.72 9.76
N GLN A 672 -11.09 -25.98 10.09
CA GLN A 672 -9.82 -26.62 9.70
C GLN A 672 -9.63 -26.64 8.18
N VAL A 673 -10.67 -27.06 7.45
CA VAL A 673 -10.65 -27.13 5.99
C VAL A 673 -10.51 -25.72 5.39
N ARG A 674 -11.18 -24.72 5.97
CA ARG A 674 -11.06 -23.31 5.54
C ARG A 674 -9.67 -22.75 5.79
N PHE A 675 -9.11 -22.96 6.98
CA PHE A 675 -7.78 -22.50 7.36
C PHE A 675 -6.72 -23.10 6.44
N LYS A 676 -6.72 -24.43 6.30
CA LYS A 676 -5.82 -25.18 5.42
C LYS A 676 -5.92 -24.72 3.96
N ARG A 677 -7.15 -24.61 3.43
CA ARG A 677 -7.36 -24.18 2.05
C ARG A 677 -6.93 -22.73 1.81
N ALA A 678 -7.26 -21.82 2.73
CA ALA A 678 -6.92 -20.40 2.58
C ALA A 678 -5.40 -20.19 2.51
N LEU A 679 -4.65 -20.76 3.45
CA LEU A 679 -3.19 -20.63 3.48
C LEU A 679 -2.51 -21.46 2.37
N GLY A 680 -3.03 -22.65 2.05
CA GLY A 680 -2.52 -23.47 0.95
C GLY A 680 -2.69 -22.82 -0.43
N ASP A 681 -3.88 -22.28 -0.72
CA ASP A 681 -4.16 -21.55 -1.97
C ASP A 681 -3.26 -20.30 -2.08
N LEU A 682 -3.11 -19.54 -0.98
CA LEU A 682 -2.19 -18.39 -0.88
C LEU A 682 -0.75 -18.78 -1.21
N ARG A 683 -0.24 -19.86 -0.60
CA ARG A 683 1.11 -20.36 -0.81
C ARG A 683 1.35 -20.77 -2.26
N GLN A 684 0.43 -21.54 -2.85
CA GLN A 684 0.58 -22.02 -4.22
C GLN A 684 0.59 -20.87 -5.22
N GLU A 685 -0.32 -19.91 -5.07
CA GLU A 685 -0.42 -18.79 -5.99
C GLU A 685 0.71 -17.76 -5.76
N HIS A 686 1.19 -17.56 -4.54
CA HIS A 686 2.41 -16.78 -4.26
C HIS A 686 3.65 -17.43 -4.89
N ARG A 687 3.80 -18.76 -4.77
CA ARG A 687 4.89 -19.50 -5.43
C ARG A 687 4.82 -19.33 -6.95
N ARG A 688 3.63 -19.45 -7.54
CA ARG A 688 3.42 -19.24 -8.99
C ARG A 688 3.79 -17.82 -9.41
N ALA A 689 3.29 -16.81 -8.68
CA ALA A 689 3.57 -15.40 -8.96
C ALA A 689 5.07 -15.09 -8.86
N THR A 690 5.74 -15.63 -7.82
CA THR A 690 7.19 -15.49 -7.64
C THR A 690 7.96 -16.12 -8.79
N ILE A 691 7.62 -17.35 -9.21
CA ILE A 691 8.27 -18.01 -10.35
C ILE A 691 8.10 -17.20 -11.64
N GLU A 692 6.90 -16.70 -11.93
CA GLU A 692 6.66 -15.89 -13.12
C GLU A 692 7.42 -14.55 -13.07
N MET A 693 7.49 -13.93 -11.90
CA MET A 693 8.28 -12.73 -11.68
C MET A 693 9.78 -13.01 -11.88
N MET A 694 10.32 -14.09 -11.32
CA MET A 694 11.72 -14.51 -11.52
C MET A 694 12.04 -14.78 -12.98
N LYS A 695 11.18 -15.52 -13.70
CA LYS A 695 11.36 -15.80 -15.14
C LYS A 695 11.44 -14.51 -15.94
N ARG A 696 10.59 -13.54 -15.61
CA ARG A 696 10.53 -12.23 -16.27
C ARG A 696 11.75 -11.37 -15.98
N ASP A 697 12.15 -11.34 -14.72
CA ASP A 697 13.31 -10.59 -14.25
C ASP A 697 14.66 -11.17 -14.68
N SER A 698 14.69 -12.43 -15.12
CA SER A 698 15.91 -13.14 -15.53
C SER A 698 16.54 -12.62 -16.83
N ARG A 699 15.94 -11.60 -17.46
CA ARG A 699 16.37 -11.02 -18.75
C ARG A 699 16.64 -9.53 -18.61
N LEU A 700 17.47 -8.97 -19.49
CA LEU A 700 17.70 -7.53 -19.51
C LEU A 700 16.41 -6.76 -19.83
N ARG A 701 16.18 -5.66 -19.09
CA ARG A 701 15.02 -4.77 -19.29
C ARG A 701 15.27 -3.66 -20.32
N PHE A 702 16.47 -3.60 -20.87
CA PHE A 702 16.85 -2.63 -21.89
C PHE A 702 17.58 -3.34 -23.02
N GLU A 703 17.47 -2.77 -24.23
CA GLU A 703 18.30 -3.20 -25.35
C GLU A 703 19.63 -2.44 -25.30
N PRO A 704 20.78 -3.13 -25.25
CA PRO A 704 22.07 -2.46 -25.26
C PRO A 704 22.26 -1.70 -26.59
N GLY A 705 22.57 -0.41 -26.52
CA GLY A 705 23.00 0.35 -27.70
C GLY A 705 24.28 -0.23 -28.30
N HIS A 706 24.61 0.14 -29.55
CA HIS A 706 25.92 -0.18 -30.13
C HIS A 706 27.02 0.40 -29.24
N LEU A 707 27.78 -0.47 -28.56
CA LEU A 707 28.87 -0.06 -27.67
C LEU A 707 29.93 0.71 -28.47
N PRO A 708 30.21 1.99 -28.14
CA PRO A 708 31.27 2.72 -28.79
C PRO A 708 32.62 2.04 -28.53
N ARG A 709 33.38 1.73 -29.60
CA ARG A 709 34.80 1.41 -29.48
C ARG A 709 35.55 2.72 -29.26
N VAL A 710 36.28 2.85 -28.15
CA VAL A 710 37.16 4.01 -27.95
C VAL A 710 38.61 3.56 -27.83
N ALA A 711 39.47 4.22 -28.61
CA ALA A 711 40.91 4.18 -28.57
C ALA A 711 41.44 5.43 -27.84
N GLY A 712 42.48 5.30 -27.00
CA GLY A 712 43.18 6.39 -26.31
C GLY A 712 42.78 6.54 -24.82
N ALA A 713 43.75 6.44 -23.92
CA ALA A 713 43.55 6.15 -22.50
C ALA A 713 43.81 7.34 -21.55
N THR A 714 42.88 7.51 -20.61
CA THR A 714 43.14 7.85 -19.19
C THR A 714 42.89 6.54 -18.40
N PRO A 715 43.63 6.22 -17.32
CA PRO A 715 43.39 4.97 -16.58
C PRO A 715 41.96 4.97 -16.02
N PRO A 716 41.16 3.93 -16.29
CA PRO A 716 39.82 3.82 -15.75
C PRO A 716 39.84 3.57 -14.24
N GLY A 717 38.77 3.95 -13.54
CA GLY A 717 38.52 3.57 -12.15
C GLY A 717 37.74 2.26 -12.00
N ILE A 718 37.72 1.73 -10.78
CA ILE A 718 36.97 0.53 -10.39
C ILE A 718 35.75 0.95 -9.56
N LEU A 719 34.56 0.49 -9.92
CA LEU A 719 33.38 0.63 -9.06
C LEU A 719 33.21 -0.63 -8.21
N LEU A 720 33.21 -0.49 -6.89
CA LEU A 720 32.81 -1.52 -5.94
C LEU A 720 31.41 -1.21 -5.39
N THR A 721 30.50 -2.15 -5.50
CA THR A 721 29.19 -2.08 -4.80
C THR A 721 29.24 -2.92 -3.54
N GLY A 722 28.55 -2.48 -2.48
CA GLY A 722 28.50 -3.22 -1.21
C GLY A 722 29.82 -3.19 -0.42
N GLY A 723 30.64 -2.15 -0.60
CA GLY A 723 31.95 -2.04 0.06
C GLY A 723 31.89 -1.91 1.59
N THR A 724 30.77 -1.48 2.15
CA THR A 724 30.53 -1.44 3.61
C THR A 724 29.81 -2.69 4.14
N GLY A 725 29.58 -3.71 3.29
CA GLY A 725 28.91 -4.95 3.67
C GLY A 725 29.83 -5.91 4.43
N PHE A 726 29.38 -7.15 4.61
CA PHE A 726 30.19 -8.19 5.27
C PHE A 726 31.45 -8.55 4.47
N PHE A 727 31.31 -8.83 3.17
CA PHE A 727 32.41 -9.27 2.30
C PHE A 727 33.14 -8.09 1.59
N GLY A 728 32.47 -6.94 1.48
CA GLY A 728 32.94 -5.76 0.77
C GLY A 728 34.30 -5.21 1.22
N PRO A 729 34.58 -5.08 2.53
CA PRO A 729 35.85 -4.58 3.02
C PRO A 729 37.04 -5.47 2.62
N PHE A 730 36.86 -6.80 2.56
CA PHE A 730 37.90 -7.71 2.11
C PHE A 730 38.19 -7.55 0.61
N LEU A 731 37.15 -7.40 -0.22
CA LEU A 731 37.29 -7.07 -1.63
C LEU A 731 37.99 -5.71 -1.83
N LEU A 732 37.60 -4.69 -1.05
CA LEU A 732 38.21 -3.36 -1.10
C LEU A 732 39.70 -3.42 -0.72
N ALA A 733 40.05 -4.11 0.36
CA ALA A 733 41.44 -4.30 0.78
C ALA A 733 42.26 -5.07 -0.26
N SER A 734 41.68 -6.10 -0.87
CA SER A 734 42.30 -6.88 -1.95
C SER A 734 42.53 -6.04 -3.21
N LEU A 735 41.54 -5.25 -3.63
CA LEU A 735 41.67 -4.32 -4.76
C LEU A 735 42.79 -3.29 -4.51
N LEU A 736 42.86 -2.70 -3.32
CA LEU A 736 43.93 -1.76 -2.96
C LEU A 736 45.32 -2.39 -3.04
N ARG A 737 45.47 -3.66 -2.64
CA ARG A 737 46.76 -4.38 -2.68
C ARG A 737 47.16 -4.83 -4.08
N GLN A 738 46.20 -5.18 -4.92
CA GLN A 738 46.45 -5.82 -6.21
C GLN A 738 46.32 -4.88 -7.41
N THR A 739 45.82 -3.66 -7.24
CA THR A 739 45.69 -2.66 -8.32
C THR A 739 46.23 -1.30 -7.87
N ASP A 740 46.50 -0.44 -8.84
CA ASP A 740 46.86 0.98 -8.62
C ASP A 740 45.71 1.95 -8.99
N GLU A 741 44.55 1.42 -9.40
CA GLU A 741 43.40 2.22 -9.86
C GLU A 741 42.66 2.92 -8.69
N ASP A 742 41.98 4.02 -9.00
CA ASP A 742 41.04 4.67 -8.09
C ASP A 742 39.79 3.78 -7.91
N ILE A 743 39.35 3.62 -6.67
CA ILE A 743 38.21 2.77 -6.30
C ILE A 743 37.05 3.65 -5.87
N LEU A 744 36.03 3.70 -6.71
CA LEU A 744 34.76 4.31 -6.41
C LEU A 744 33.89 3.29 -5.68
N VAL A 745 33.27 3.67 -4.56
CA VAL A 745 32.48 2.74 -3.77
C VAL A 745 31.06 3.27 -3.59
N LEU A 746 30.06 2.51 -4.05
CA LEU A 746 28.65 2.85 -3.83
C LEU A 746 28.30 2.68 -2.35
N VAL A 747 27.90 3.76 -1.68
CA VAL A 747 27.57 3.79 -0.25
C VAL A 747 26.25 4.51 -0.02
N ARG A 748 25.37 3.93 0.80
CA ARG A 748 24.18 4.62 1.31
C ARG A 748 24.60 5.57 2.42
N ALA A 749 24.82 6.84 2.09
CA ALA A 749 25.20 7.89 3.02
C ALA A 749 24.57 9.23 2.61
N GLY A 750 24.46 10.15 3.57
CA GLY A 750 23.89 11.49 3.35
C GLY A 750 24.81 12.40 2.55
N ASP A 751 26.12 12.20 2.65
CA ASP A 751 27.17 12.93 1.94
C ASP A 751 28.43 12.08 1.82
N ASP A 752 29.39 12.55 1.00
CA ASP A 752 30.62 11.84 0.68
C ASP A 752 31.51 11.65 1.94
N GLU A 753 31.52 12.59 2.88
CA GLU A 753 32.31 12.48 4.13
C GLU A 753 31.77 11.38 5.06
N HIS A 754 30.45 11.29 5.21
CA HIS A 754 29.79 10.18 5.89
C HIS A 754 30.07 8.86 5.16
N GLY A 755 30.01 8.85 3.83
CA GLY A 755 30.37 7.68 3.03
C GLY A 755 31.81 7.20 3.28
N LYS A 756 32.77 8.12 3.30
CA LYS A 756 34.19 7.83 3.52
C LYS A 756 34.45 7.25 4.92
N ARG A 757 33.87 7.85 5.96
CA ARG A 757 33.99 7.35 7.34
C ARG A 757 33.55 5.89 7.46
N ARG A 758 32.38 5.55 6.90
CA ARG A 758 31.86 4.17 6.91
C ARG A 758 32.77 3.16 6.23
N LEU A 759 33.47 3.57 5.16
CA LEU A 759 34.41 2.71 4.44
C LEU A 759 35.69 2.47 5.25
N VAL A 760 36.22 3.52 5.88
CA VAL A 760 37.40 3.42 6.76
C VAL A 760 37.10 2.53 7.97
N GLU A 761 35.94 2.72 8.60
CA GLU A 761 35.49 1.87 9.72
C GLU A 761 35.37 0.40 9.29
N GLY A 762 34.73 0.12 8.15
CA GLY A 762 34.59 -1.25 7.65
C GLY A 762 35.94 -1.92 7.34
N LEU A 763 36.92 -1.16 6.85
CA LEU A 763 38.27 -1.66 6.59
C LEU A 763 39.03 -1.97 7.88
N ALA A 764 38.93 -1.12 8.91
CA ALA A 764 39.70 -1.24 10.15
C ALA A 764 39.57 -2.63 10.80
N ASP A 765 38.39 -3.24 10.73
CA ASP A 765 38.10 -4.52 11.36
C ASP A 765 38.43 -5.77 10.51
N CYS A 766 38.87 -5.56 9.27
CA CYS A 766 39.12 -6.62 8.28
C CYS A 766 40.60 -6.73 7.86
N LEU A 767 41.48 -5.89 8.39
CA LEU A 767 42.89 -5.83 8.00
C LEU A 767 43.76 -6.72 8.90
N GLU A 768 44.42 -7.70 8.27
CA GLU A 768 45.48 -8.50 8.90
C GLU A 768 46.89 -8.16 8.36
N GLY A 769 47.04 -7.00 7.69
CA GLY A 769 48.29 -6.52 7.15
C GLY A 769 48.24 -5.05 6.68
N PRO A 770 49.40 -4.43 6.38
CA PRO A 770 49.45 -3.01 6.01
C PRO A 770 48.82 -2.78 4.62
N LEU A 771 47.99 -1.75 4.51
CA LEU A 771 47.54 -1.21 3.23
C LEU A 771 48.67 -0.37 2.58
N PRO A 772 48.65 -0.19 1.24
CA PRO A 772 49.60 0.70 0.57
C PRO A 772 49.56 2.13 1.13
N ALA A 773 50.70 2.80 1.19
CA ALA A 773 50.75 4.20 1.62
C ALA A 773 49.84 5.08 0.74
N GLY A 774 49.04 5.96 1.36
CA GLY A 774 48.13 6.85 0.64
C GLY A 774 46.84 6.21 0.10
N TRP A 775 46.51 4.98 0.53
CA TRP A 775 45.28 4.28 0.10
C TRP A 775 43.99 5.09 0.29
N GLU A 776 43.94 5.96 1.30
CA GLU A 776 42.79 6.83 1.62
C GLU A 776 42.46 7.83 0.51
N GLY A 777 43.45 8.18 -0.32
CA GLY A 777 43.29 9.05 -1.49
C GLY A 777 42.73 8.31 -2.71
N ARG A 778 42.86 6.97 -2.74
CA ARG A 778 42.38 6.10 -3.82
C ARG A 778 40.92 5.67 -3.65
N ILE A 779 40.30 5.90 -2.48
CA ILE A 779 38.90 5.55 -2.22
C ILE A 779 38.02 6.78 -2.37
N ARG A 780 37.02 6.71 -3.25
CA ARG A 780 36.02 7.76 -3.44
C ARG A 780 34.61 7.21 -3.20
N PRO A 781 33.86 7.73 -2.23
CA PRO A 781 32.48 7.32 -2.02
C PRO A 781 31.57 7.86 -3.13
N VAL A 782 30.58 7.06 -3.48
CA VAL A 782 29.48 7.41 -4.39
C VAL A 782 28.19 7.26 -3.58
N CYS A 783 27.64 8.38 -3.12
CA CYS A 783 26.40 8.38 -2.36
C CYS A 783 25.21 8.02 -3.25
N GLY A 784 24.68 6.82 -3.05
CA GLY A 784 23.58 6.28 -3.85
C GLY A 784 22.98 5.04 -3.20
N ASP A 785 21.94 4.51 -3.83
CA ASP A 785 21.21 3.34 -3.37
C ASP A 785 21.03 2.34 -4.51
N LEU A 786 21.51 1.11 -4.27
CA LEU A 786 21.42 0.01 -5.20
C LEU A 786 19.98 -0.36 -5.58
N ALA A 787 19.01 -0.09 -4.69
CA ALA A 787 17.59 -0.37 -4.94
C ALA A 787 16.89 0.71 -5.79
N LYS A 788 17.59 1.77 -6.21
CA LYS A 788 17.01 2.89 -6.97
C LYS A 788 17.47 2.85 -8.42
N VAL A 789 16.60 3.32 -9.32
CA VAL A 789 16.95 3.58 -10.74
C VAL A 789 18.17 4.50 -10.80
N ASN A 790 19.08 4.27 -11.75
CA ASN A 790 20.37 4.97 -11.84
C ASN A 790 21.21 4.89 -10.56
N LEU A 791 21.02 3.87 -9.71
CA LEU A 791 21.65 3.76 -8.38
C LEU A 791 21.31 4.95 -7.46
N GLY A 792 20.19 5.65 -7.71
CA GLY A 792 19.78 6.85 -6.97
C GLY A 792 20.57 8.11 -7.36
N LEU A 793 21.33 8.07 -8.45
CA LEU A 793 22.17 9.16 -8.91
C LEU A 793 21.43 10.06 -9.90
N GLY A 794 21.73 11.37 -9.85
CA GLY A 794 21.35 12.30 -10.89
C GLY A 794 22.08 12.03 -12.21
N THR A 795 21.55 12.54 -13.32
CA THR A 795 22.05 12.30 -14.68
C THR A 795 23.52 12.65 -14.87
N GLU A 796 23.99 13.76 -14.29
CA GLU A 796 25.38 14.21 -14.38
C GLU A 796 26.33 13.19 -13.73
N ARG A 797 26.10 12.87 -12.45
CA ARG A 797 26.92 11.90 -11.69
C ARG A 797 26.86 10.49 -12.30
N TRP A 798 25.73 10.10 -12.90
CA TRP A 798 25.62 8.85 -13.65
C TRP A 798 26.54 8.83 -14.88
N THR A 799 26.55 9.90 -15.67
CA THR A 799 27.39 10.03 -16.86
C THR A 799 28.87 10.02 -16.49
N ASP A 800 29.25 10.76 -15.45
CA ASP A 800 30.64 10.79 -14.95
C ASP A 800 31.14 9.39 -14.57
N LEU A 801 30.31 8.58 -13.90
CA LEU A 801 30.63 7.18 -13.60
C LEU A 801 30.73 6.35 -14.88
N ALA A 802 29.80 6.54 -15.82
CA ALA A 802 29.78 5.77 -17.06
C ALA A 802 31.04 6.00 -17.91
N GLU A 803 31.63 7.20 -17.86
CA GLU A 803 32.83 7.57 -18.60
C GLU A 803 34.15 7.21 -17.89
N SER A 804 34.18 7.34 -16.56
CA SER A 804 35.40 7.16 -15.75
C SER A 804 35.72 5.70 -15.40
N LEU A 805 34.74 4.80 -15.46
CA LEU A 805 34.90 3.41 -15.03
C LEU A 805 35.36 2.47 -16.16
N GLY A 806 36.17 1.48 -15.80
CA GLY A 806 36.60 0.39 -16.70
C GLY A 806 36.35 -1.01 -16.13
N THR A 807 36.25 -1.11 -14.80
CA THR A 807 35.92 -2.35 -14.10
C THR A 807 34.82 -2.10 -13.09
N ILE A 808 33.91 -3.06 -12.93
CA ILE A 808 32.90 -3.07 -11.88
C ILE A 808 33.02 -4.38 -11.10
N VAL A 809 33.12 -4.29 -9.77
CA VAL A 809 32.99 -5.42 -8.84
C VAL A 809 31.63 -5.30 -8.15
N HIS A 810 30.69 -6.13 -8.60
CA HIS A 810 29.32 -6.11 -8.11
C HIS A 810 29.14 -7.11 -6.96
N ASN A 811 29.33 -6.63 -5.73
CA ASN A 811 29.13 -7.41 -4.50
C ASN A 811 27.87 -7.00 -3.72
N GLY A 812 27.35 -5.78 -3.93
CA GLY A 812 26.19 -5.27 -3.20
C GLY A 812 24.95 -6.15 -3.35
N ALA A 813 24.37 -6.55 -2.21
CA ALA A 813 23.11 -7.27 -2.14
C ALA A 813 22.49 -7.11 -0.74
N VAL A 814 21.17 -7.25 -0.67
CA VAL A 814 20.44 -7.56 0.56
C VAL A 814 20.56 -9.06 0.80
N VAL A 815 21.09 -9.43 1.97
CA VAL A 815 21.22 -10.83 2.41
C VAL A 815 20.29 -11.01 3.60
N HIS A 816 19.18 -11.74 3.40
CA HIS A 816 18.20 -11.96 4.45
C HIS A 816 17.49 -13.31 4.28
N TYR A 817 17.63 -14.19 5.28
CA TYR A 817 17.22 -15.60 5.18
C TYR A 817 15.71 -15.85 5.35
N LEU A 818 14.96 -14.84 5.80
CA LEU A 818 13.51 -14.92 5.96
C LEU A 818 12.73 -14.08 4.95
N PHE A 819 13.40 -13.26 4.13
CA PHE A 819 12.70 -12.48 3.12
C PHE A 819 12.39 -13.34 1.90
N ASP A 820 11.24 -13.07 1.28
CA ASP A 820 10.87 -13.63 -0.01
C ASP A 820 11.59 -12.90 -1.16
N TYR A 821 11.43 -13.43 -2.37
CA TYR A 821 12.02 -12.83 -3.57
C TYR A 821 11.59 -11.36 -3.79
N PRO A 822 10.28 -10.99 -3.79
CA PRO A 822 9.88 -9.61 -4.07
C PRO A 822 10.54 -8.57 -3.15
N ARG A 823 10.72 -8.85 -1.85
CA ARG A 823 11.39 -7.90 -0.93
C ARG A 823 12.87 -7.65 -1.24
N MET A 824 13.55 -8.63 -1.82
CA MET A 824 14.97 -8.53 -2.18
C MET A 824 15.19 -8.12 -3.63
N ARG A 825 14.15 -8.20 -4.46
CA ARG A 825 14.20 -8.01 -5.92
C ARG A 825 14.81 -6.67 -6.30
N ASP A 826 14.38 -5.56 -5.70
CA ASP A 826 14.81 -4.23 -6.14
C ASP A 826 16.32 -4.04 -5.98
N ALA A 827 16.88 -4.42 -4.84
CA ALA A 827 18.32 -4.31 -4.60
C ALA A 827 19.12 -5.39 -5.34
N ASN A 828 18.72 -6.65 -5.26
CA ASN A 828 19.54 -7.77 -5.75
C ASN A 828 19.41 -7.97 -7.26
N VAL A 829 18.24 -7.68 -7.83
CA VAL A 829 17.96 -7.88 -9.25
C VAL A 829 17.88 -6.55 -9.97
N GLY A 830 17.06 -5.60 -9.49
CA GLY A 830 16.99 -4.25 -10.05
C GLY A 830 18.35 -3.55 -10.02
N GLY A 831 19.05 -3.61 -8.89
CA GLY A 831 20.42 -3.11 -8.77
C GLY A 831 21.40 -3.79 -9.73
N THR A 832 21.28 -5.10 -9.94
CA THR A 832 22.10 -5.81 -10.94
C THR A 832 21.80 -5.31 -12.36
N GLN A 833 20.53 -5.05 -12.70
CA GLN A 833 20.13 -4.50 -13.99
C GLN A 833 20.76 -3.12 -14.22
N GLU A 834 20.72 -2.24 -13.21
CA GLU A 834 21.34 -0.91 -13.27
C GLU A 834 22.88 -1.01 -13.39
N VAL A 835 23.51 -1.91 -12.67
CA VAL A 835 24.97 -2.16 -12.78
C VAL A 835 25.35 -2.67 -14.17
N VAL A 836 24.57 -3.60 -14.73
CA VAL A 836 24.79 -4.09 -16.10
C VAL A 836 24.57 -2.97 -17.11
N ARG A 837 23.55 -2.13 -16.91
CA ARG A 837 23.33 -0.94 -17.75
C ARG A 837 24.52 0.01 -17.70
N LEU A 838 25.08 0.27 -16.51
CA LEU A 838 26.31 1.07 -16.37
C LEU A 838 27.50 0.42 -17.08
N ALA A 839 27.65 -0.90 -16.96
CA ALA A 839 28.71 -1.68 -17.59
C ALA A 839 28.65 -1.61 -19.13
N MET A 840 27.44 -1.50 -19.69
CA MET A 840 27.17 -1.43 -21.13
C MET A 840 26.93 0.00 -21.66
N SER A 841 27.12 1.04 -20.83
CA SER A 841 26.90 2.44 -21.23
C SER A 841 28.21 3.17 -21.51
N HIS A 842 28.22 4.04 -22.54
CA HIS A 842 29.32 4.93 -22.96
C HIS A 842 30.59 4.20 -23.42
N ARG A 843 31.25 3.46 -22.51
CA ARG A 843 32.40 2.61 -22.79
C ARG A 843 32.18 1.20 -22.21
N PRO A 844 32.64 0.13 -22.88
CA PRO A 844 32.61 -1.21 -22.32
C PRO A 844 33.39 -1.31 -21.02
N LYS A 845 32.82 -1.97 -20.01
CA LYS A 845 33.45 -2.23 -18.72
C LYS A 845 33.48 -3.74 -18.44
N ALA A 846 34.53 -4.20 -17.77
CA ALA A 846 34.58 -5.57 -17.28
C ALA A 846 33.74 -5.69 -15.99
N LEU A 847 32.77 -6.61 -15.97
CA LEU A 847 31.92 -6.85 -14.79
C LEU A 847 32.34 -8.11 -14.04
N ASN A 848 32.65 -8.00 -12.76
CA ASN A 848 32.89 -9.12 -11.86
C ASN A 848 31.71 -9.24 -10.89
N HIS A 849 30.81 -10.18 -11.16
CA HIS A 849 29.57 -10.37 -10.38
C HIS A 849 29.80 -11.36 -9.24
N ILE A 850 29.50 -10.94 -8.00
CA ILE A 850 29.60 -11.80 -6.82
C ILE A 850 28.21 -12.40 -6.53
N SER A 851 28.07 -13.66 -6.95
CA SER A 851 26.92 -14.54 -6.73
C SER A 851 27.10 -15.35 -5.45
N THR A 852 26.58 -16.58 -5.39
CA THR A 852 26.73 -17.53 -4.28
C THR A 852 26.46 -18.94 -4.77
N THR A 853 27.00 -19.97 -4.12
CA THR A 853 26.60 -21.36 -4.40
C THR A 853 25.13 -21.65 -4.06
N PHE A 854 24.46 -20.77 -3.30
CA PHE A 854 23.04 -20.95 -2.99
C PHE A 854 22.12 -20.81 -4.21
N VAL A 855 22.60 -20.34 -5.36
CA VAL A 855 21.82 -20.30 -6.62
C VAL A 855 21.31 -21.68 -7.07
N PHE A 856 21.89 -22.76 -6.54
CA PHE A 856 21.43 -24.12 -6.81
C PHE A 856 20.27 -24.58 -5.91
N GLY A 857 19.81 -23.74 -4.97
CA GLY A 857 18.75 -24.09 -4.03
C GLY A 857 19.01 -25.43 -3.36
N TRP A 858 17.98 -26.27 -3.31
CA TRP A 858 18.04 -27.62 -2.74
C TRP A 858 18.35 -28.72 -3.76
N SER A 859 19.07 -28.40 -4.85
CA SER A 859 19.46 -29.40 -5.85
C SER A 859 20.12 -30.61 -5.19
N VAL A 860 19.63 -31.81 -5.57
CA VAL A 860 20.10 -33.13 -5.13
C VAL A 860 21.21 -33.70 -6.02
N LYS A 861 21.73 -32.91 -6.96
CA LYS A 861 22.88 -33.30 -7.77
C LYS A 861 24.09 -33.47 -6.86
N GLU A 862 24.71 -34.65 -6.88
CA GLU A 862 25.84 -34.98 -5.99
C GLU A 862 27.03 -34.03 -6.16
N THR A 863 27.44 -33.75 -7.40
CA THR A 863 28.52 -32.79 -7.69
C THR A 863 28.04 -31.72 -8.66
N LEU A 864 28.09 -30.46 -8.19
CA LEU A 864 27.74 -29.29 -8.98
C LEU A 864 28.97 -28.72 -9.69
N LEU A 865 28.89 -28.65 -11.01
CA LEU A 865 29.92 -28.11 -11.89
C LEU A 865 29.84 -26.59 -11.98
N GLU A 866 30.97 -25.93 -12.25
CA GLU A 866 31.00 -24.48 -12.46
C GLU A 866 30.13 -24.04 -13.65
N SER A 867 29.98 -24.91 -14.66
CA SER A 867 29.09 -24.72 -15.81
C SER A 867 27.61 -24.97 -15.50
N ASP A 868 27.27 -25.56 -14.36
CA ASP A 868 25.88 -25.87 -14.06
C ASP A 868 25.05 -24.60 -13.87
N THR A 869 23.81 -24.71 -14.33
CA THR A 869 22.78 -23.68 -14.17
C THR A 869 21.49 -24.37 -13.73
N ASN A 870 20.85 -23.90 -12.65
CA ASN A 870 19.56 -24.40 -12.22
C ASN A 870 18.43 -23.85 -13.12
N VAL A 871 18.35 -24.26 -14.39
CA VAL A 871 17.44 -23.68 -15.40
C VAL A 871 15.98 -23.93 -15.06
N ASP A 872 15.66 -25.08 -14.49
CA ASP A 872 14.30 -25.52 -14.22
C ASP A 872 13.68 -24.89 -12.96
N LEU A 873 14.44 -24.04 -12.25
CA LEU A 873 14.05 -23.46 -10.95
C LEU A 873 13.73 -24.55 -9.91
N ASP A 874 14.31 -25.73 -10.09
CA ASP A 874 14.04 -26.89 -9.26
C ASP A 874 14.53 -26.65 -7.85
N LEU A 875 13.62 -26.84 -6.90
CA LEU A 875 13.84 -26.65 -5.47
C LEU A 875 14.53 -25.31 -5.13
N LEU A 876 14.16 -24.25 -5.87
CA LEU A 876 14.62 -22.88 -5.64
C LEU A 876 13.48 -22.06 -5.02
N ASP A 877 13.25 -22.26 -3.72
CA ASP A 877 12.11 -21.71 -2.97
C ASP A 877 12.52 -20.79 -1.82
N PHE A 878 13.76 -20.29 -1.87
CA PHE A 878 14.34 -19.45 -0.84
C PHE A 878 14.69 -18.07 -1.41
N GLY A 879 14.15 -16.98 -0.86
CA GLY A 879 14.21 -15.66 -1.47
C GLY A 879 15.63 -15.19 -1.84
N TYR A 880 16.62 -15.41 -0.98
CA TYR A 880 17.99 -15.00 -1.27
C TYR A 880 18.59 -15.81 -2.42
N SER A 881 18.42 -17.14 -2.42
CA SER A 881 18.89 -17.98 -3.54
C SER A 881 18.17 -17.66 -4.84
N GLN A 882 16.86 -17.44 -4.79
CA GLN A 882 16.04 -16.98 -5.91
C GLN A 882 16.58 -15.66 -6.47
N SER A 883 16.81 -14.65 -5.63
CA SER A 883 17.29 -13.34 -6.06
C SER A 883 18.70 -13.40 -6.68
N LYS A 884 19.60 -14.20 -6.10
CA LYS A 884 20.96 -14.39 -6.63
C LYS A 884 20.94 -15.17 -7.94
N TRP A 885 20.09 -16.20 -8.06
CA TRP A 885 19.91 -16.91 -9.31
C TRP A 885 19.41 -16.00 -10.43
N VAL A 886 18.41 -15.15 -10.15
CA VAL A 886 17.90 -14.19 -11.15
C VAL A 886 18.97 -13.18 -11.52
N SER A 887 19.71 -12.62 -10.56
CA SER A 887 20.83 -11.70 -10.83
C SER A 887 21.87 -12.34 -11.75
N GLU A 888 22.15 -13.63 -11.56
CA GLU A 888 23.08 -14.38 -12.39
C GLU A 888 22.56 -14.56 -13.82
N ARG A 889 21.26 -14.84 -13.98
CA ARG A 889 20.63 -14.91 -15.30
C ARG A 889 20.69 -13.58 -16.05
N VAL A 890 20.50 -12.45 -15.35
CA VAL A 890 20.65 -11.11 -15.94
C VAL A 890 22.06 -10.90 -16.46
N VAL A 891 23.08 -11.22 -15.65
CA VAL A 891 24.49 -11.10 -16.08
C VAL A 891 24.80 -12.04 -17.24
N GLN A 892 24.33 -13.29 -17.20
CA GLN A 892 24.52 -14.23 -18.30
C GLN A 892 23.80 -13.79 -19.59
N ASP A 893 22.62 -13.17 -19.49
CA ASP A 893 21.94 -12.58 -20.64
C ASP A 893 22.76 -11.43 -21.24
N ALA A 894 23.35 -10.59 -20.40
CA ALA A 894 24.25 -9.54 -20.83
C ALA A 894 25.54 -10.08 -21.48
N MET A 895 26.11 -11.16 -20.94
CA MET A 895 27.27 -11.84 -21.51
C MET A 895 26.97 -12.37 -22.92
N ARG A 896 25.79 -12.97 -23.12
CA ARG A 896 25.33 -13.39 -24.48
C ARG A 896 25.21 -12.21 -25.45
N ARG A 897 24.98 -11.00 -24.94
CA ARG A 897 24.91 -9.76 -25.72
C ARG A 897 26.25 -8.99 -25.78
N GLY A 898 27.36 -9.63 -25.39
CA GLY A 898 28.72 -9.09 -25.56
C GLY A 898 29.30 -8.37 -24.35
N LEU A 899 28.66 -8.41 -23.17
CA LEU A 899 29.28 -7.92 -21.95
C LEU A 899 30.46 -8.82 -21.53
N ALA A 900 31.64 -8.22 -21.35
CA ALA A 900 32.77 -8.89 -20.74
C ALA A 900 32.53 -9.04 -19.23
N ALA A 901 32.05 -10.21 -18.79
CA ALA A 901 31.77 -10.46 -17.38
C ALA A 901 32.32 -11.79 -16.86
N ARG A 902 32.39 -11.89 -15.53
CA ARG A 902 32.75 -13.08 -14.75
C ARG A 902 31.77 -13.25 -13.60
N ILE A 903 31.44 -14.49 -13.28
CA ILE A 903 30.55 -14.81 -12.16
C ILE A 903 31.35 -15.59 -11.12
N PHE A 904 31.44 -15.05 -9.91
CA PHE A 904 32.05 -15.75 -8.79
C PHE A 904 30.94 -16.22 -7.85
N ARG A 905 30.93 -17.51 -7.50
CA ARG A 905 29.98 -18.11 -6.56
C ARG A 905 30.72 -18.55 -5.30
N PRO A 906 30.96 -17.63 -4.35
CA PRO A 906 31.40 -18.01 -3.01
C PRO A 906 30.45 -19.01 -2.38
N ALA A 907 31.04 -20.06 -1.80
CA ALA A 907 30.37 -20.87 -0.80
C ALA A 907 30.18 -20.06 0.50
N LEU A 908 29.78 -20.73 1.57
CA LEU A 908 29.69 -20.11 2.90
C LEU A 908 31.02 -19.46 3.25
N ILE A 909 31.04 -18.12 3.36
CA ILE A 909 32.25 -17.35 3.66
C ILE A 909 32.43 -17.32 5.18
N ALA A 910 33.63 -17.66 5.64
CA ALA A 910 34.03 -17.58 7.04
C ALA A 910 34.77 -16.27 7.34
N PRO A 911 34.93 -15.88 8.62
CA PRO A 911 35.98 -14.95 9.03
C PRO A 911 37.33 -15.31 8.40
N SER A 912 38.20 -14.31 8.29
CA SER A 912 39.55 -14.52 7.80
C SER A 912 40.34 -15.51 8.66
N VAL A 913 41.45 -16.01 8.12
CA VAL A 913 42.30 -17.01 8.80
C VAL A 913 42.82 -16.51 10.15
N GLY A 914 43.13 -15.21 10.31
CA GLY A 914 43.53 -14.66 11.62
C GLY A 914 42.36 -14.29 12.54
N GLY A 915 41.12 -14.37 12.06
CA GLY A 915 39.90 -14.08 12.83
C GLY A 915 39.32 -12.68 12.64
N ALA A 916 39.83 -11.89 11.69
CA ALA A 916 39.22 -10.62 11.28
C ALA A 916 37.90 -10.81 10.50
N GLY A 917 37.02 -9.80 10.60
CA GLY A 917 35.67 -9.81 10.04
C GLY A 917 34.58 -9.42 11.06
N HIS A 918 33.34 -9.31 10.57
CA HIS A 918 32.12 -9.02 11.34
C HIS A 918 30.96 -9.93 10.95
N ASN A 919 31.28 -11.18 10.64
CA ASN A 919 30.31 -12.13 10.13
C ASN A 919 29.34 -12.62 11.22
N PHE A 920 28.03 -12.40 11.04
CA PHE A 920 26.97 -13.06 11.81
C PHE A 920 26.00 -13.81 10.89
N ASP A 921 26.51 -14.35 9.78
CA ASP A 921 25.76 -15.19 8.84
C ASP A 921 25.39 -16.54 9.47
N ILE A 922 24.51 -17.28 8.81
CA ILE A 922 23.92 -18.56 9.23
C ILE A 922 24.96 -19.57 9.70
N SER A 923 26.14 -19.61 9.08
CA SER A 923 27.23 -20.52 9.44
C SER A 923 27.81 -20.24 10.82
N ILE A 924 28.08 -18.96 11.15
CA ILE A 924 28.66 -18.59 12.44
C ILE A 924 27.63 -18.79 13.55
N ARG A 925 26.36 -18.45 13.29
CA ARG A 925 25.27 -18.68 14.25
C ARG A 925 25.11 -20.17 14.56
N LEU A 926 25.14 -21.02 13.54
CA LEU A 926 25.02 -22.48 13.70
C LEU A 926 26.22 -23.06 14.44
N LEU A 927 27.45 -22.72 14.04
CA LEU A 927 28.66 -23.22 14.70
C LEU A 927 28.76 -22.76 16.16
N ALA A 928 28.42 -21.50 16.45
CA ALA A 928 28.37 -20.99 17.83
C ALA A 928 27.36 -21.76 18.69
N PHE A 929 26.16 -22.01 18.16
CA PHE A 929 25.15 -22.81 18.84
C PHE A 929 25.63 -24.24 19.12
N MET A 930 26.25 -24.87 18.12
CA MET A 930 26.82 -26.22 18.24
C MET A 930 27.93 -26.30 19.30
N LEU A 931 28.82 -25.30 19.36
CA LEU A 931 29.86 -25.17 20.39
C LEU A 931 29.27 -25.01 21.79
N ASN A 932 28.37 -24.05 21.96
CA ASN A 932 27.77 -23.75 23.27
C ASN A 932 26.94 -24.93 23.80
N ASN A 933 26.30 -25.71 22.92
CA ASN A 933 25.47 -26.86 23.29
C ASN A 933 26.14 -28.23 23.12
N ARG A 934 27.41 -28.27 22.67
CA ARG A 934 28.19 -29.49 22.41
C ARG A 934 27.49 -30.49 21.46
N LEU A 935 26.82 -29.96 20.43
CA LEU A 935 26.10 -30.74 19.43
C LEU A 935 26.89 -30.86 18.13
N GLY A 936 26.77 -32.01 17.45
CA GLY A 936 27.36 -32.24 16.15
C GLY A 936 26.47 -33.03 15.20
N THR A 937 26.85 -33.09 13.93
CA THR A 937 26.13 -33.86 12.90
C THR A 937 27.07 -34.69 12.04
N THR A 938 26.61 -35.87 11.63
CA THR A 938 27.34 -36.80 10.74
C THR A 938 27.18 -36.51 9.25
N ALA A 939 26.55 -35.37 8.90
CA ALA A 939 26.27 -35.01 7.52
C ALA A 939 27.53 -34.97 6.65
N GLN A 940 27.43 -35.55 5.45
CA GLN A 940 28.56 -35.75 4.53
C GLN A 940 28.67 -34.66 3.45
N ASN A 941 27.89 -33.59 3.53
CA ASN A 941 27.87 -32.56 2.52
C ASN A 941 29.12 -31.72 2.64
N GLN A 942 29.67 -31.26 1.51
CA GLN A 942 30.87 -30.45 1.54
C GLN A 942 30.63 -29.13 2.26
N VAL A 943 31.49 -28.83 3.22
CA VAL A 943 31.52 -27.58 3.97
C VAL A 943 32.80 -26.84 3.62
N SER A 944 32.67 -25.73 2.90
CA SER A 944 33.84 -24.96 2.47
C SER A 944 34.32 -23.95 3.52
N PHE A 945 33.44 -23.13 4.11
CA PHE A 945 33.89 -22.07 5.02
C PHE A 945 35.06 -21.26 4.47
N SER A 946 34.93 -20.81 3.21
CA SER A 946 35.99 -20.10 2.50
C SER A 946 36.38 -18.83 3.27
N PRO A 947 37.64 -18.65 3.72
CA PRO A 947 38.03 -17.46 4.46
C PRO A 947 37.81 -16.18 3.64
N ALA A 948 37.23 -15.14 4.24
CA ALA A 948 36.85 -13.92 3.53
C ALA A 948 38.04 -13.21 2.86
N ASP A 949 39.19 -13.16 3.51
CA ASP A 949 40.41 -12.56 2.95
C ASP A 949 40.90 -13.35 1.74
N LEU A 950 40.96 -14.68 1.85
CA LEU A 950 41.40 -15.56 0.78
C LEU A 950 40.46 -15.53 -0.43
N ALA A 951 39.15 -15.61 -0.19
CA ALA A 951 38.15 -15.55 -1.24
C ALA A 951 38.22 -14.21 -1.98
N ALA A 952 38.38 -13.09 -1.26
CA ALA A 952 38.53 -11.77 -1.87
C ALA A 952 39.84 -11.63 -2.66
N ASP A 953 40.95 -12.12 -2.11
CA ASP A 953 42.25 -12.11 -2.80
C ASP A 953 42.18 -12.89 -4.12
N ASN A 954 41.62 -14.10 -4.10
CA ASN A 954 41.53 -14.96 -5.29
C ASN A 954 40.52 -14.44 -6.32
N ILE A 955 39.40 -13.87 -5.91
CA ILE A 955 38.44 -13.24 -6.84
C ILE A 955 39.11 -12.09 -7.59
N VAL A 956 39.82 -11.19 -6.88
CA VAL A 956 40.53 -10.08 -7.51
C VAL A 956 41.67 -10.60 -8.40
N ALA A 957 42.42 -11.60 -7.94
CA ALA A 957 43.50 -12.22 -8.70
C ALA A 957 43.02 -12.81 -10.03
N ILE A 958 41.90 -13.54 -10.03
CA ILE A 958 41.29 -14.12 -11.24
C ILE A 958 40.70 -13.03 -12.14
N SER A 959 40.07 -12.00 -11.56
CA SER A 959 39.44 -10.91 -12.33
C SER A 959 40.40 -10.12 -13.21
N ARG A 960 41.70 -10.16 -12.88
CA ARG A 960 42.78 -9.49 -13.62
C ARG A 960 43.32 -10.31 -14.79
N ILE A 961 42.93 -11.59 -14.91
CA ILE A 961 43.33 -12.44 -16.03
C ILE A 961 42.35 -12.21 -17.20
N PRO A 962 42.78 -11.72 -18.37
CA PRO A 962 41.89 -11.49 -19.51
C PRO A 962 41.15 -12.75 -19.97
N GLU A 963 41.80 -13.91 -19.93
CA GLU A 963 41.27 -15.20 -20.38
C GLU A 963 40.17 -15.76 -19.47
N SER A 964 40.00 -15.21 -18.26
CA SER A 964 38.94 -15.64 -17.35
C SER A 964 37.58 -14.99 -17.65
N VAL A 965 37.51 -14.02 -18.58
CA VAL A 965 36.25 -13.44 -19.05
C VAL A 965 35.37 -14.53 -19.68
N GLY A 966 34.06 -14.50 -19.37
CA GLY A 966 33.14 -15.56 -19.78
C GLY A 966 33.01 -16.69 -18.75
N GLY A 967 33.93 -16.74 -17.78
CA GLY A 967 33.99 -17.79 -16.76
C GLY A 967 32.96 -17.63 -15.64
N THR A 968 32.56 -18.77 -15.09
CA THR A 968 31.85 -18.89 -13.81
C THR A 968 32.71 -19.71 -12.88
N PHE A 969 32.88 -19.27 -11.63
CA PHE A 969 33.87 -19.83 -10.71
C PHE A 969 33.24 -20.18 -9.37
N HIS A 970 33.38 -21.42 -8.90
CA HIS A 970 33.01 -21.83 -7.55
C HIS A 970 34.15 -21.48 -6.60
N VAL A 971 33.92 -20.50 -5.72
CA VAL A 971 34.92 -20.06 -4.74
C VAL A 971 34.74 -20.90 -3.47
N THR A 972 35.14 -22.16 -3.58
CA THR A 972 35.08 -23.22 -2.56
C THR A 972 36.49 -23.67 -2.18
N ARG A 973 36.60 -24.44 -1.09
CA ARG A 973 37.85 -25.11 -0.71
C ARG A 973 38.33 -26.10 -1.77
N ASP A 974 39.64 -26.30 -1.81
CA ASP A 974 40.29 -27.25 -2.72
C ASP A 974 40.05 -28.70 -2.30
N GLU A 975 40.12 -28.95 -0.99
CA GLU A 975 39.91 -30.27 -0.40
C GLU A 975 38.50 -30.41 0.19
N TYR A 976 37.99 -31.65 0.21
CA TYR A 976 36.72 -31.98 0.82
C TYR A 976 36.83 -31.92 2.35
N ALA A 977 35.86 -31.26 2.98
CA ALA A 977 35.68 -31.25 4.42
C ALA A 977 34.19 -31.35 4.73
N SER A 978 33.85 -32.04 5.81
CA SER A 978 32.50 -32.16 6.36
C SER A 978 32.33 -31.32 7.63
N MET A 979 31.09 -31.18 8.10
CA MET A 979 30.84 -30.56 9.40
C MET A 979 31.46 -31.37 10.55
N SER A 980 31.50 -32.70 10.44
CA SER A 980 32.14 -33.57 11.43
C SER A 980 33.63 -33.26 11.58
N ASP A 981 34.34 -33.00 10.47
CA ASP A 981 35.77 -32.66 10.49
C ASP A 981 36.03 -31.32 11.18
N VAL A 982 35.18 -30.32 10.92
CA VAL A 982 35.23 -29.01 11.57
C VAL A 982 35.04 -29.13 13.08
N LEU A 983 34.06 -29.91 13.53
CA LEU A 983 33.79 -30.10 14.96
C LEU A 983 34.85 -30.92 15.67
N ALA A 984 35.47 -31.88 14.99
CA ALA A 984 36.60 -32.63 15.54
C ALA A 984 37.74 -31.67 15.90
N ILE A 985 38.09 -30.76 14.99
CA ILE A 985 39.11 -29.73 15.22
C ILE A 985 38.69 -28.78 16.35
N PHE A 986 37.43 -28.34 16.39
CA PHE A 986 36.95 -27.54 17.51
C PHE A 986 37.10 -28.28 18.85
N GLY A 987 36.81 -29.59 18.89
CA GLY A 987 36.95 -30.42 20.08
C GLY A 987 38.39 -30.49 20.56
N GLU A 988 39.35 -30.62 19.64
CA GLU A 988 40.78 -30.57 19.96
C GLU A 988 41.21 -29.19 20.49
N LEU A 989 40.76 -28.10 19.86
CA LEU A 989 41.13 -26.73 20.23
C LEU A 989 40.51 -26.25 21.54
N THR A 990 39.34 -26.78 21.92
CA THR A 990 38.56 -26.34 23.09
C THR A 990 38.55 -27.36 24.23
N GLY A 991 38.99 -28.59 23.98
CA GLY A 991 38.88 -29.72 24.92
C GLY A 991 37.45 -30.25 25.08
N GLN A 992 36.50 -29.82 24.24
CA GLN A 992 35.10 -30.26 24.31
C GLN A 992 34.87 -31.59 23.58
N LYS A 993 33.92 -32.37 24.09
CA LYS A 993 33.37 -33.55 23.42
C LYS A 993 31.99 -33.24 22.88
N PHE A 994 31.78 -33.51 21.60
CA PHE A 994 30.50 -33.30 20.91
C PHE A 994 29.69 -34.59 20.83
N THR A 995 28.37 -34.47 20.94
CA THR A 995 27.44 -35.56 20.62
C THR A 995 26.98 -35.43 19.17
N ASN A 996 27.35 -36.40 18.33
CA ASN A 996 27.02 -36.39 16.91
C ASN A 996 25.67 -37.07 16.64
N TYR A 997 24.84 -36.42 15.83
CA TYR A 997 23.52 -36.93 15.41
C TYR A 997 23.46 -37.09 13.89
N PRO A 998 22.78 -38.12 13.37
CA PRO A 998 22.35 -38.16 11.97
C PRO A 998 21.59 -36.89 11.60
N LEU A 999 21.68 -36.45 10.33
CA LEU A 999 21.11 -35.16 9.92
C LEU A 999 19.61 -35.03 10.20
N GLN A 1000 18.85 -36.14 10.03
CA GLN A 1000 17.43 -36.23 10.36
C GLN A 1000 17.13 -36.02 11.86
N GLU A 1001 18.06 -36.41 12.74
CA GLU A 1001 17.91 -36.27 14.19
C GLU A 1001 18.53 -34.96 14.71
N PHE A 1002 19.52 -34.42 14.00
CA PHE A 1002 20.25 -33.22 14.39
C PHE A 1002 19.37 -31.97 14.47
N VAL A 1003 18.56 -31.70 13.44
CA VAL A 1003 17.69 -30.51 13.43
C VAL A 1003 16.67 -30.54 14.59
N PRO A 1004 16.01 -31.67 14.92
CA PRO A 1004 15.23 -31.80 16.15
C PRO A 1004 16.01 -31.49 17.44
N GLN A 1005 17.29 -31.86 17.52
CA GLN A 1005 18.15 -31.51 18.66
C GLN A 1005 18.42 -29.99 18.75
N VAL A 1006 18.52 -29.30 17.61
CA VAL A 1006 18.64 -27.85 17.56
C VAL A 1006 17.33 -27.19 18.03
N ILE A 1007 16.19 -27.63 17.51
CA ILE A 1007 14.86 -27.09 17.84
C ILE A 1007 14.56 -27.22 19.34
N SER A 1008 14.86 -28.36 19.94
CA SER A 1008 14.58 -28.61 21.37
C SER A 1008 15.44 -27.80 22.34
N ARG A 1009 16.57 -27.23 21.89
CA ARG A 1009 17.53 -26.52 22.75
C ARG A 1009 17.72 -25.04 22.44
N CYS A 1010 17.36 -24.60 21.24
CA CYS A 1010 17.51 -23.21 20.80
C CYS A 1010 16.45 -22.33 21.47
N GLY A 1011 16.89 -21.41 22.32
CA GLY A 1011 16.05 -20.43 23.01
C GLY A 1011 16.26 -19.00 22.50
N PRO A 1012 15.44 -18.03 22.94
CA PRO A 1012 15.52 -16.63 22.51
C PRO A 1012 16.89 -15.97 22.73
N ASP A 1013 17.66 -16.44 23.70
CA ASP A 1013 19.01 -15.93 24.01
C ASP A 1013 20.09 -16.44 23.03
N ASP A 1014 19.78 -17.42 22.18
CA ASP A 1014 20.70 -17.96 21.19
C ASP A 1014 20.75 -17.11 19.92
N LEU A 1015 21.95 -16.85 19.41
CA LEU A 1015 22.12 -16.15 18.12
C LEU A 1015 21.47 -16.89 16.94
N LEU A 1016 21.24 -18.20 17.05
CA LEU A 1016 20.60 -19.00 16.00
C LEU A 1016 19.07 -18.86 15.98
N PHE A 1017 18.46 -18.37 17.06
CA PHE A 1017 17.00 -18.33 17.25
C PHE A 1017 16.23 -17.66 16.10
N PRO A 1018 16.66 -16.49 15.57
CA PRO A 1018 15.97 -15.86 14.44
C PRO A 1018 15.98 -16.70 13.15
N LEU A 1019 16.82 -17.73 13.05
CA LEU A 1019 16.91 -18.62 11.89
C LEU A 1019 16.30 -20.00 12.17
N LEU A 1020 15.74 -20.24 13.36
CA LEU A 1020 15.27 -21.57 13.73
C LEU A 1020 14.20 -22.10 12.77
N GLU A 1021 13.24 -21.25 12.41
CA GLU A 1021 12.19 -21.59 11.44
C GLU A 1021 12.77 -21.96 10.06
N PHE A 1022 13.86 -21.30 9.64
CA PHE A 1022 14.54 -21.63 8.39
C PHE A 1022 15.06 -23.07 8.39
N PHE A 1023 15.56 -23.57 9.51
CA PHE A 1023 16.02 -24.95 9.65
C PHE A 1023 14.85 -25.94 9.70
N VAL A 1024 13.79 -25.60 10.46
CA VAL A 1024 12.57 -26.43 10.58
C VAL A 1024 11.98 -26.72 9.19
N ARG A 1025 11.70 -25.69 8.39
CA ARG A 1025 11.07 -25.84 7.07
C ARG A 1025 11.94 -26.55 6.03
N SER A 1026 13.25 -26.61 6.29
CA SER A 1026 14.24 -27.08 5.33
C SER A 1026 14.78 -28.46 5.69
N ILE A 1027 14.33 -29.09 6.79
CA ILE A 1027 14.94 -30.34 7.31
C ILE A 1027 15.01 -31.47 6.27
N GLU A 1028 13.90 -31.77 5.58
CA GLU A 1028 13.85 -32.81 4.56
C GLU A 1028 14.75 -32.46 3.36
N LYS A 1029 14.79 -31.18 2.98
CA LYS A 1029 15.58 -30.68 1.85
C LYS A 1029 17.07 -30.66 2.17
N ILE A 1030 17.43 -30.28 3.39
CA ILE A 1030 18.79 -30.34 3.93
C ILE A 1030 19.27 -31.79 3.94
N THR A 1031 18.41 -32.70 4.41
CA THR A 1031 18.70 -34.15 4.41
C THR A 1031 18.92 -34.68 3.00
N ALA A 1032 18.09 -34.27 2.03
CA ALA A 1032 18.23 -34.68 0.64
C ALA A 1032 19.54 -34.20 -0.03
N MET A 1033 20.22 -33.19 0.54
CA MET A 1033 21.50 -32.67 0.06
C MET A 1033 22.73 -33.25 0.79
N GLU A 1034 22.57 -34.29 1.60
CA GLU A 1034 23.64 -34.82 2.47
C GLU A 1034 24.93 -35.16 1.73
N PHE A 1035 24.92 -35.45 0.43
CA PHE A 1035 26.13 -35.80 -0.34
C PHE A 1035 26.62 -34.71 -1.30
N LYS A 1036 26.06 -33.50 -1.22
CA LYS A 1036 26.31 -32.41 -2.17
C LYS A 1036 27.76 -31.89 -2.10
N ARG A 1037 28.39 -31.76 -3.26
CA ARG A 1037 29.76 -31.29 -3.51
C ARG A 1037 29.82 -30.25 -4.63
N TYR A 1038 30.92 -29.51 -4.69
CA TYR A 1038 31.16 -28.49 -5.72
C TYR A 1038 32.50 -28.75 -6.42
N ASP A 1039 32.46 -28.82 -7.74
CA ASP A 1039 33.68 -28.74 -8.56
C ASP A 1039 34.15 -27.28 -8.62
N ASN A 1040 35.47 -27.06 -8.52
CA ASN A 1040 36.12 -25.76 -8.60
C ASN A 1040 37.36 -25.80 -9.50
N THR A 1041 37.33 -26.64 -10.54
CA THR A 1041 38.52 -26.94 -11.34
C THR A 1041 39.00 -25.73 -12.13
N GLU A 1042 38.12 -24.94 -12.76
CA GLU A 1042 38.52 -23.72 -13.45
C GLU A 1042 38.89 -22.61 -12.46
N TYR A 1043 38.20 -22.50 -11.31
CA TYR A 1043 38.62 -21.59 -10.24
C TYR A 1043 40.08 -21.80 -9.83
N ARG A 1044 40.49 -23.06 -9.54
CA ARG A 1044 41.88 -23.39 -9.18
C ARG A 1044 42.85 -23.10 -10.32
N ARG A 1045 42.50 -23.50 -11.55
CA ARG A 1045 43.32 -23.26 -12.74
C ARG A 1045 43.65 -21.77 -12.92
N PHE A 1046 42.66 -20.89 -12.84
CA PHE A 1046 42.87 -19.46 -13.01
C PHE A 1046 43.51 -18.79 -11.79
N ARG A 1047 43.18 -19.25 -10.58
CA ARG A 1047 43.84 -18.81 -9.36
C ARG A 1047 45.33 -19.09 -9.43
N ASP A 1048 45.73 -20.31 -9.75
CA ASP A 1048 47.13 -20.75 -9.76
C ASP A 1048 47.93 -20.12 -10.91
N ALA A 1049 47.24 -19.63 -11.96
CA ALA A 1049 47.85 -18.83 -13.01
C ALA A 1049 48.14 -17.37 -12.61
N SER A 1050 47.58 -16.88 -11.51
CA SER A 1050 47.77 -15.51 -11.04
C SER A 1050 48.94 -15.41 -10.05
N PRO A 1051 49.82 -14.39 -10.16
CA PRO A 1051 50.89 -14.18 -9.17
C PRO A 1051 50.35 -13.77 -7.78
N HIS A 1052 49.08 -13.38 -7.68
CA HIS A 1052 48.41 -13.06 -6.42
C HIS A 1052 47.45 -14.16 -5.95
N GLY A 1053 47.33 -15.25 -6.70
CA GLY A 1053 46.50 -16.39 -6.32
C GLY A 1053 47.09 -17.12 -5.12
N ARG A 1054 46.23 -17.51 -4.18
CA ARG A 1054 46.60 -18.18 -2.93
C ARG A 1054 45.86 -19.50 -2.82
N ALA A 1055 46.61 -20.60 -2.66
CA ALA A 1055 46.04 -21.91 -2.36
C ALA A 1055 45.27 -21.90 -1.03
N ASP A 1056 44.34 -22.84 -0.89
CA ASP A 1056 43.54 -22.98 0.32
C ASP A 1056 44.43 -23.41 1.51
N PRO A 1057 44.34 -22.75 2.69
CA PRO A 1057 45.10 -23.14 3.87
C PRO A 1057 44.60 -24.49 4.42
N PRO A 1058 45.33 -25.12 5.35
CA PRO A 1058 44.83 -26.26 6.12
C PRO A 1058 43.47 -25.95 6.79
N LEU A 1059 42.59 -26.95 6.90
CA LEU A 1059 41.27 -26.78 7.56
C LEU A 1059 41.42 -26.30 9.01
N ALA A 1060 42.44 -26.78 9.72
CA ALA A 1060 42.72 -26.41 11.10
C ALA A 1060 42.92 -24.89 11.28
N ASP A 1061 43.63 -24.23 10.36
CA ASP A 1061 43.88 -22.79 10.43
C ASP A 1061 42.59 -21.99 10.25
N VAL A 1062 41.69 -22.46 9.37
CA VAL A 1062 40.39 -21.83 9.15
C VAL A 1062 39.49 -21.98 10.37
N VAL A 1063 39.41 -23.19 10.95
CA VAL A 1063 38.65 -23.44 12.18
C VAL A 1063 39.20 -22.60 13.34
N GLN A 1064 40.52 -22.48 13.45
CA GLN A 1064 41.16 -21.63 14.45
C GLN A 1064 40.80 -20.15 14.25
N GLY A 1065 40.80 -19.65 13.01
CA GLY A 1065 40.36 -18.29 12.68
C GLY A 1065 38.90 -18.03 13.09
N ILE A 1066 38.00 -18.98 12.79
CA ILE A 1066 36.59 -18.93 13.22
C ILE A 1066 36.49 -18.87 14.75
N LEU A 1067 37.25 -19.72 15.47
CA LEU A 1067 37.25 -19.73 16.93
C LEU A 1067 37.75 -18.40 17.53
N ARG A 1068 38.85 -17.85 16.99
CA ARG A 1068 39.40 -16.55 17.42
C ARG A 1068 38.38 -15.44 17.23
N TYR A 1069 37.70 -15.43 16.08
CA TYR A 1069 36.62 -14.47 15.81
C TYR A 1069 35.50 -14.58 16.86
N MET A 1070 34.99 -15.79 17.10
CA MET A 1070 33.90 -16.02 18.05
C MET A 1070 34.28 -15.61 19.49
N ARG A 1071 35.51 -15.93 19.93
CA ARG A 1071 36.04 -15.52 21.23
C ARG A 1071 36.17 -13.99 21.35
N ARG A 1072 36.75 -13.35 20.33
CA ARG A 1072 36.92 -11.88 20.29
C ARG A 1072 35.60 -11.13 20.38
N LYS A 1073 34.54 -11.70 19.81
CA LYS A 1073 33.17 -11.15 19.85
C LYS A 1073 32.34 -11.64 21.05
N ALA A 1074 32.92 -12.43 21.96
CA ALA A 1074 32.24 -13.03 23.11
C ALA A 1074 30.97 -13.82 22.73
N ILE A 1075 30.98 -14.48 21.58
CA ILE A 1075 29.84 -15.26 21.05
C ILE A 1075 29.79 -16.66 21.68
N VAL A 1076 30.95 -17.21 22.03
CA VAL A 1076 31.09 -18.53 22.64
C VAL A 1076 31.77 -18.41 23.99
N SER A 1077 31.40 -19.25 24.94
CA SER A 1077 31.87 -19.23 26.32
C SER A 1077 33.16 -20.03 26.56
N VAL A 1078 33.82 -20.47 25.48
CA VAL A 1078 34.87 -21.51 25.45
C VAL A 1078 36.22 -21.01 24.95
#